data_AF-A0A7W1E870-F1
#
_entry.id   AF-A0A7W1E870-F1
#
_cell.length_a   1.000
_cell.length_b   1.000
_cell.length_c   1.000
_cell.angle_alpha   90.00
_cell.angle_beta   90.00
_cell.angle_gamma   90.00
#
_symmetry.space_group_name_H-M   'P 1'
#
loop_
_entity.id
_entity.type
_entity.pdbx_description
1 polymer ?
#
loop_
_entity_poly.entity_id
_entity_poly.type
_entity_poly.pdbx_seq_one_letter_code
_entity_poly.pdbx_strand_id
1 'polypeptide(L)'
;AETALRDPAAELATWLEVRGPDRYVVVLGTNGSEARIRWQRGSYRYDSITGNPLALPAEYISRPGAEKWIADNTSRQITFTSRYPDALHRIVESGIKQVENAPDLIINLRDGYCYKGDLGQFVRMVRTHGSLSARSSLGILASTSHALPAMVRGDEILGLMGITPEQMLSRVAVLAQDERRPQPTSSGWLMTGRQDESRQVSFLRRAHIIATSMDYFTFDVMRALFRDIRSRTSGGSEKSSLDATRKAFRRADVVGGVKNNVDTLLSLLDSIDVKALPDRVRKAEKRAREIPELSPLGDIRSSWKTGTSAPGGGESTRRLAMAMWTVPYFLDNVLNGPEEDSIPDPRDFNFAKHWNSGTRNDIANNPDKVLGDSTLPTKLFDQVFAERKAIRLVQPLAFPLLYDPKLKGVTVVYVPGIYGELFDAEIWSRGMKSIRDRLGTRTLSLAIDGRCSSERNAADIVTELRKDTRRRMERGYPKPGYLIIGYSKGGIDATQALLLAPDVAAQVSALVTIATPHKGSPVAERSDIPAELMRWSVSAPPQPACDTAGASHALWASTRASFWGLHTKDVSRATRNFSVSFVSDMASAHPWMKITKRIGEFSEPNDGVVALSSSRFPDAVQAVNLGTVAADHISGRLASSFQQDAFLEAVVITVAELGGLDTTRRKDWVKAVSERSARFADGDKSAGRVTSFPSSLRPRQPLPGGSSGWNAGATFSAMRPIDPGGRTIRMLTPATLPAGISFRCDQSDILAFRTEYEFYYDSSNGGSENDFANGFSIAPSPGSPGNRACHLATRGTAIKMTTASFQFRPVDFPQIRMRFLVAKDLAGVDAGKLKKGKSDAAFKMWLLLQDTRPGGNRYMFGYWWPGRDAAGYFAPADSLVEALLSRRNLVFSTLPEAWLITVGAENQVGKWQTLIRNLPADVHRAFPGIPVAALKVIGITVQSDSDETRGSTETYLESMNFNGTPVRQ
;
A
#
# COMPACT_ATOMS: atom_id res chain seq x y z
N ALA A 1 24.97 -26.26 3.28
CA ALA A 1 25.49 -27.26 2.33
C ALA A 1 25.20 -28.67 2.81
N GLU A 2 25.70 -29.08 3.99
CA GLU A 2 25.50 -30.42 4.55
C GLU A 2 24.03 -30.88 4.60
N THR A 3 23.13 -30.03 5.09
CA THR A 3 21.69 -30.35 5.14
C THR A 3 21.12 -30.67 3.76
N ALA A 4 21.55 -29.94 2.71
CA ALA A 4 21.10 -30.19 1.35
C ALA A 4 21.63 -31.53 0.81
N LEU A 5 22.87 -31.90 1.16
CA LEU A 5 23.49 -33.17 0.77
C LEU A 5 22.93 -34.40 1.49
N ARG A 6 22.12 -34.21 2.55
CA ARG A 6 21.35 -35.31 3.15
C ARG A 6 20.19 -35.76 2.26
N ASP A 7 19.76 -34.92 1.33
CA ASP A 7 18.74 -35.29 0.35
C ASP A 7 19.34 -36.24 -0.69
N PRO A 8 18.72 -37.42 -0.94
CA PRO A 8 19.22 -38.38 -1.92
C PRO A 8 19.24 -37.85 -3.36
N ALA A 9 18.54 -36.75 -3.66
CA ALA A 9 18.57 -36.06 -4.94
C ALA A 9 19.84 -35.23 -5.14
N ALA A 10 20.50 -34.80 -4.07
CA ALA A 10 21.70 -33.97 -4.14
C ALA A 10 22.96 -34.83 -4.31
N GLU A 11 23.96 -34.27 -4.98
CA GLU A 11 25.21 -34.97 -5.28
C GLU A 11 26.45 -34.17 -4.86
N LEU A 12 26.45 -32.88 -5.19
CA LEU A 12 27.47 -31.91 -4.81
C LEU A 12 26.81 -30.62 -4.35
N ALA A 13 27.46 -29.93 -3.43
CA ALA A 13 27.14 -28.58 -3.03
C ALA A 13 28.36 -27.71 -3.23
N THR A 14 28.21 -26.56 -3.87
CA THR A 14 29.30 -25.60 -4.08
C THR A 14 28.92 -24.21 -3.60
N TRP A 15 29.89 -23.47 -3.06
CA TRP A 15 29.71 -22.06 -2.68
C TRP A 15 31.02 -21.30 -2.80
N LEU A 16 30.91 -20.00 -3.07
CA LEU A 16 32.04 -19.09 -3.09
C LEU A 16 32.39 -18.65 -1.66
N GLU A 17 33.65 -18.82 -1.26
CA GLU A 17 34.19 -18.26 -0.03
C GLU A 17 35.14 -17.10 -0.39
N VAL A 18 35.00 -15.97 0.32
CA VAL A 18 35.89 -14.81 0.21
C VAL A 18 36.43 -14.48 1.60
N ARG A 19 37.75 -14.61 1.79
CA ARG A 19 38.44 -14.31 3.05
C ARG A 19 39.57 -13.33 2.80
N GLY A 20 39.28 -12.05 2.99
CA GLY A 20 40.21 -10.97 2.64
C GLY A 20 40.48 -10.98 1.12
N PRO A 21 41.75 -11.07 0.67
CA PRO A 21 42.08 -11.18 -0.74
C PRO A 21 41.94 -12.60 -1.31
N ASP A 22 41.84 -13.64 -0.47
CA ASP A 22 41.69 -15.03 -0.93
C ASP A 22 40.23 -15.32 -1.32
N ARG A 23 40.06 -15.94 -2.48
CA ARG A 23 38.76 -16.26 -3.07
C ARG A 23 38.83 -17.63 -3.71
N TYR A 24 37.93 -18.51 -3.29
CA TYR A 24 37.89 -19.90 -3.74
C TYR A 24 36.47 -20.44 -3.68
N VAL A 25 36.17 -21.42 -4.54
CA VAL A 25 34.92 -22.17 -4.47
C VAL A 25 35.14 -23.43 -3.65
N VAL A 26 34.32 -23.66 -2.64
CA VAL A 26 34.29 -24.93 -1.91
C VAL A 26 33.37 -25.90 -2.65
N VAL A 27 33.78 -27.16 -2.74
CA VAL A 27 33.01 -28.27 -3.31
C VAL A 27 32.86 -29.34 -2.26
N LEU A 28 31.63 -29.65 -1.88
CA LEU A 28 31.29 -30.67 -0.89
C LEU A 28 30.46 -31.78 -1.55
N GLY A 29 30.87 -33.03 -1.38
CA GLY A 29 30.19 -34.22 -1.88
C GLY A 29 29.38 -34.95 -0.80
N THR A 30 28.41 -35.75 -1.24
CA THR A 30 27.50 -36.53 -0.36
C THR A 30 28.18 -37.49 0.63
N ASN A 31 29.42 -37.90 0.37
CA ASN A 31 30.22 -38.76 1.25
C ASN A 31 31.12 -37.98 2.22
N GLY A 32 30.87 -36.67 2.41
CA GLY A 32 31.71 -35.79 3.23
C GLY A 32 33.02 -35.40 2.55
N SER A 33 33.19 -35.70 1.25
CA SER A 33 34.38 -35.26 0.52
C SER A 33 34.35 -33.75 0.26
N GLU A 34 35.45 -33.06 0.53
CA GLU A 34 35.60 -31.60 0.40
C GLU A 34 36.81 -31.27 -0.46
N ALA A 35 36.66 -30.29 -1.34
CA ALA A 35 37.76 -29.67 -2.07
C ALA A 35 37.58 -28.16 -2.21
N ARG A 36 38.67 -27.47 -2.51
CA ARG A 36 38.69 -26.02 -2.79
C ARG A 36 39.26 -25.76 -4.17
N ILE A 37 38.60 -24.89 -4.94
CA ILE A 37 39.04 -24.46 -6.26
C ILE A 37 39.46 -23.00 -6.17
N ARG A 38 40.73 -22.74 -6.43
CA ARG A 38 41.26 -21.40 -6.68
C ARG A 38 41.51 -21.21 -8.16
N TRP A 39 41.49 -19.97 -8.62
CA TRP A 39 41.72 -19.67 -10.03
C TRP A 39 42.55 -18.39 -10.20
N GLN A 40 43.37 -18.38 -11.25
CA GLN A 40 44.13 -17.22 -11.71
C GLN A 40 44.38 -17.33 -13.21
N ARG A 41 44.27 -16.22 -13.96
CA ARG A 41 44.69 -16.08 -15.37
C ARG A 41 44.61 -17.37 -16.22
N GLY A 42 43.41 -17.95 -16.36
CA GLY A 42 43.20 -19.14 -17.20
C GLY A 42 43.76 -20.45 -16.62
N SER A 43 43.95 -20.54 -15.31
CA SER A 43 44.41 -21.74 -14.61
C SER A 43 43.67 -21.94 -13.28
N TYR A 44 43.60 -23.19 -12.84
CA TYR A 44 42.88 -23.62 -11.64
C TYR A 44 43.82 -24.37 -10.70
N ARG A 45 43.65 -24.17 -9.40
CA ARG A 45 44.27 -25.00 -8.37
C ARG A 45 43.17 -25.74 -7.62
N TYR A 46 43.25 -27.07 -7.63
CA TYR A 46 42.29 -27.95 -6.96
C TYR A 46 42.92 -28.57 -5.71
N ASP A 47 42.53 -28.07 -4.54
CA ASP A 47 43.01 -28.55 -3.25
C ASP A 47 41.98 -29.54 -2.67
N SER A 48 42.30 -30.84 -2.68
CA SER A 48 41.48 -31.88 -2.05
C SER A 48 41.71 -31.84 -0.53
N ILE A 49 40.67 -31.50 0.25
CA ILE A 49 40.74 -31.41 1.72
C ILE A 49 40.44 -32.78 2.33
N THR A 50 39.32 -33.37 1.92
CA THR A 50 38.91 -34.71 2.33
C THR A 50 38.34 -35.42 1.11
N GLY A 51 38.96 -36.50 0.62
CA GLY A 51 38.48 -37.18 -0.59
C GLY A 51 38.48 -36.30 -1.86
N ASN A 52 37.93 -36.81 -2.96
CA ASN A 52 38.00 -36.14 -4.28
C ASN A 52 36.59 -35.99 -4.89
N PRO A 53 35.82 -34.97 -4.49
CA PRO A 53 34.43 -34.83 -4.92
C PRO A 53 34.25 -34.66 -6.44
N LEU A 54 35.29 -34.21 -7.16
CA LEU A 54 35.23 -34.03 -8.62
C LEU A 54 35.86 -35.19 -9.41
N ALA A 55 36.36 -36.23 -8.71
CA ALA A 55 37.03 -37.37 -9.31
C ALA A 55 38.17 -36.98 -10.29
N LEU A 56 38.92 -35.90 -9.99
CA LEU A 56 40.06 -35.49 -10.80
C LEU A 56 41.22 -36.50 -10.67
N PRO A 57 41.99 -36.78 -11.73
CA PRO A 57 43.15 -37.66 -11.62
C PRO A 57 44.15 -37.14 -10.59
N ALA A 58 44.73 -38.05 -9.81
CA ALA A 58 45.51 -37.72 -8.62
C ALA A 58 46.72 -36.82 -8.92
N GLU A 59 47.29 -36.94 -10.10
CA GLU A 59 48.38 -36.11 -10.56
C GLU A 59 47.99 -34.65 -10.68
N TYR A 60 46.71 -34.28 -10.88
CA TYR A 60 46.25 -32.89 -10.99
C TYR A 60 45.77 -32.28 -9.66
N ILE A 61 45.83 -33.04 -8.56
CA ILE A 61 45.42 -32.57 -7.24
C ILE A 61 46.58 -31.86 -6.56
N SER A 62 46.36 -30.62 -6.13
CA SER A 62 47.31 -29.83 -5.35
C SER A 62 47.44 -30.37 -3.93
N ARG A 63 48.66 -30.39 -3.38
CA ARG A 63 48.97 -30.87 -2.01
C ARG A 63 49.66 -29.77 -1.20
N PRO A 64 49.55 -29.78 0.14
CA PRO A 64 50.32 -28.85 0.98
C PRO A 64 51.82 -28.94 0.66
N GLY A 65 52.45 -27.81 0.33
CA GLY A 65 53.87 -27.73 -0.05
C GLY A 65 54.21 -28.11 -1.49
N ALA A 66 53.25 -28.60 -2.28
CA ALA A 66 53.40 -28.94 -3.69
C ALA A 66 52.16 -28.43 -4.46
N GLU A 67 52.09 -27.10 -4.61
CA GLU A 67 50.97 -26.47 -5.30
C GLU A 67 50.96 -26.84 -6.78
N LYS A 68 49.79 -27.25 -7.28
CA LYS A 68 49.62 -27.58 -8.70
C LYS A 68 48.54 -26.72 -9.35
N TRP A 69 48.98 -25.89 -10.29
CA TRP A 69 48.10 -25.10 -11.15
C TRP A 69 47.89 -25.83 -12.48
N ILE A 70 46.63 -26.04 -12.84
CA ILE A 70 46.18 -26.72 -14.05
C ILE A 70 45.72 -25.66 -15.04
N ALA A 71 46.30 -25.59 -16.23
CA ALA A 71 45.82 -24.70 -17.28
C ALA A 71 44.37 -25.06 -17.69
N ASP A 72 43.56 -24.07 -18.05
CA ASP A 72 42.14 -24.25 -18.40
C ASP A 72 41.93 -25.30 -19.48
N ASN A 73 42.72 -25.25 -20.57
CA ASN A 73 42.64 -26.23 -21.66
C ASN A 73 43.01 -27.65 -21.20
N THR A 74 43.98 -27.80 -20.29
CA THR A 74 44.34 -29.10 -19.70
C THR A 74 43.21 -29.61 -18.82
N SER A 75 42.68 -28.77 -17.92
CA SER A 75 41.52 -29.07 -17.07
C SER A 75 40.33 -29.57 -17.91
N ARG A 76 40.07 -28.86 -18.99
CA ARG A 76 39.03 -29.16 -19.95
C ARG A 76 39.21 -30.55 -20.58
N GLN A 77 40.41 -30.87 -21.04
CA GLN A 77 40.72 -32.16 -21.66
C GLN A 77 40.63 -33.33 -20.66
N ILE A 78 41.18 -33.19 -19.46
CA ILE A 78 41.22 -34.30 -18.47
C ILE A 78 39.83 -34.61 -17.90
N THR A 79 38.92 -33.63 -17.90
CA THR A 79 37.56 -33.82 -17.38
C THR A 79 36.55 -34.18 -18.45
N PHE A 80 36.90 -34.11 -19.74
CA PHE A 80 35.98 -34.28 -20.86
C PHE A 80 35.15 -35.58 -20.79
N THR A 81 35.81 -36.71 -20.54
CA THR A 81 35.19 -38.04 -20.42
C THR A 81 34.85 -38.41 -18.98
N SER A 82 35.09 -37.50 -18.03
CA SER A 82 34.80 -37.74 -16.61
C SER A 82 33.29 -37.65 -16.33
N ARG A 83 32.91 -38.01 -15.10
CA ARG A 83 31.54 -37.85 -14.60
C ARG A 83 31.06 -36.39 -14.70
N TYR A 84 31.98 -35.43 -14.53
CA TYR A 84 31.70 -34.00 -14.53
C TYR A 84 32.53 -33.27 -15.60
N PRO A 85 32.05 -33.19 -16.85
CA PRO A 85 32.78 -32.51 -17.91
C PRO A 85 33.03 -31.04 -17.59
N ASP A 86 34.29 -30.63 -17.76
CA ASP A 86 34.76 -29.26 -17.59
C ASP A 86 34.42 -28.65 -16.22
N ALA A 87 34.43 -29.49 -15.17
CA ALA A 87 33.92 -29.14 -13.85
C ALA A 87 34.62 -27.94 -13.21
N LEU A 88 35.95 -27.82 -13.33
CA LEU A 88 36.69 -26.71 -12.70
C LEU A 88 36.27 -25.36 -13.28
N HIS A 89 36.21 -25.26 -14.61
CA HIS A 89 35.73 -24.07 -15.29
C HIS A 89 34.29 -23.76 -14.92
N ARG A 90 33.39 -24.73 -15.06
CA ARG A 90 31.95 -24.50 -14.82
C ARG A 90 31.63 -24.13 -13.38
N ILE A 91 32.29 -24.75 -12.41
CA ILE A 91 32.11 -24.42 -10.99
C ILE A 91 32.65 -23.02 -10.70
N VAL A 92 33.84 -22.68 -11.21
CA VAL A 92 34.40 -21.33 -11.03
C VAL A 92 33.52 -20.29 -11.72
N GLU A 93 33.15 -20.49 -12.99
CA GLU A 93 32.22 -19.64 -13.74
C GLU A 93 30.90 -19.43 -12.99
N SER A 94 30.34 -20.49 -12.41
CA SER A 94 29.11 -20.37 -11.61
C SER A 94 29.29 -19.57 -10.31
N GLY A 95 30.51 -19.55 -9.75
CA GLY A 95 30.87 -18.77 -8.57
C GLY A 95 31.32 -17.34 -8.90
N ILE A 96 31.73 -17.07 -10.15
CA ILE A 96 32.09 -15.73 -10.64
C ILE A 96 30.91 -15.11 -11.43
N LYS A 97 31.11 -13.89 -11.92
CA LYS A 97 30.06 -12.91 -12.31
C LYS A 97 29.22 -13.26 -13.55
N GLN A 98 28.67 -14.47 -13.64
CA GLN A 98 27.84 -14.92 -14.76
C GLN A 98 26.35 -14.51 -14.61
N VAL A 99 25.87 -14.33 -13.37
CA VAL A 99 24.47 -13.93 -13.10
C VAL A 99 24.41 -12.80 -12.09
N GLU A 100 23.46 -11.87 -12.26
CA GLU A 100 23.37 -10.69 -11.40
C GLU A 100 23.04 -11.02 -9.95
N ASN A 101 22.25 -12.09 -9.72
CA ASN A 101 21.93 -12.64 -8.42
C ASN A 101 22.60 -14.01 -8.24
N ALA A 102 23.93 -14.03 -8.08
CA ALA A 102 24.63 -15.30 -7.88
C ALA A 102 24.09 -16.04 -6.63
N PRO A 103 23.83 -17.34 -6.71
CA PRO A 103 23.38 -18.12 -5.56
C PRO A 103 24.47 -18.17 -4.48
N ASP A 104 24.07 -18.09 -3.20
CA ASP A 104 24.99 -18.31 -2.06
C ASP A 104 25.42 -19.80 -1.97
N LEU A 105 24.61 -20.70 -2.53
CA LEU A 105 24.82 -22.14 -2.53
C LEU A 105 24.27 -22.71 -3.84
N ILE A 106 25.08 -23.47 -4.56
CA ILE A 106 24.67 -24.21 -5.75
C ILE A 106 24.61 -25.68 -5.38
N ILE A 107 23.49 -26.32 -5.70
CA ILE A 107 23.31 -27.76 -5.50
C ILE A 107 23.29 -28.45 -6.86
N ASN A 108 24.23 -29.36 -7.06
CA ASN A 108 24.19 -30.27 -8.19
C ASN A 108 23.25 -31.43 -7.87
N LEU A 109 22.15 -31.52 -8.61
CA LEU A 109 21.20 -32.63 -8.50
C LEU A 109 21.63 -33.80 -9.39
N ARG A 110 21.34 -35.02 -8.91
CA ARG A 110 21.51 -36.26 -9.68
C ARG A 110 20.59 -36.25 -10.91
N ASP A 111 20.98 -36.95 -11.97
CA ASP A 111 20.13 -37.16 -13.14
C ASP A 111 18.78 -37.79 -12.73
N GLY A 112 17.69 -37.35 -13.38
CA GLY A 112 16.33 -37.73 -13.04
C GLY A 112 15.72 -36.95 -11.87
N TYR A 113 16.52 -36.13 -11.16
CA TYR A 113 16.03 -35.22 -10.14
C TYR A 113 16.06 -33.78 -10.64
N CYS A 114 14.99 -33.05 -10.35
CA CYS A 114 14.87 -31.63 -10.61
C CYS A 114 14.01 -30.99 -9.54
N TYR A 115 14.14 -29.67 -9.38
CA TYR A 115 13.12 -28.90 -8.69
C TYR A 115 11.81 -29.04 -9.47
N LYS A 116 10.79 -29.65 -8.85
CA LYS A 116 9.43 -29.71 -9.39
C LYS A 116 8.78 -28.33 -9.21
N GLY A 117 9.23 -27.35 -10.01
CA GLY A 117 8.43 -26.16 -10.26
C GLY A 117 7.11 -26.53 -10.93
N ASP A 118 6.20 -25.58 -11.08
CA ASP A 118 4.85 -25.84 -11.61
C ASP A 118 4.85 -26.58 -12.96
N LEU A 119 5.86 -26.36 -13.82
CA LEU A 119 6.03 -27.06 -15.10
C LEU A 119 6.55 -28.50 -14.95
N GLY A 120 7.46 -28.76 -14.00
CA GLY A 120 8.13 -30.05 -13.79
C GLY A 120 7.19 -31.17 -13.32
N GLN A 121 5.91 -30.84 -13.09
CA GLN A 121 4.85 -31.78 -12.74
C GLN A 121 4.07 -32.28 -13.97
N PHE A 122 4.15 -31.59 -15.11
CA PHE A 122 3.53 -31.97 -16.38
C PHE A 122 4.50 -32.61 -17.38
N VAL A 123 5.81 -32.42 -17.15
CA VAL A 123 6.86 -33.00 -17.98
C VAL A 123 7.74 -33.91 -17.15
N ARG A 124 8.09 -35.08 -17.71
CA ARG A 124 9.12 -35.94 -17.11
C ARG A 124 10.48 -35.29 -17.36
N MET A 125 10.91 -34.46 -16.43
CA MET A 125 12.25 -33.87 -16.44
C MET A 125 13.27 -34.99 -16.26
N VAL A 126 14.01 -35.29 -17.33
CA VAL A 126 15.05 -36.32 -17.31
C VAL A 126 16.31 -35.80 -16.61
N ARG A 127 16.50 -34.49 -16.57
CA ARG A 127 17.71 -33.82 -16.08
C ARG A 127 17.45 -32.35 -15.78
N THR A 128 18.27 -31.79 -14.90
CA THR A 128 18.25 -30.34 -14.58
C THR A 128 19.26 -29.62 -15.46
N HIS A 129 18.81 -28.59 -16.19
CA HIS A 129 19.72 -27.77 -16.98
C HIS A 129 20.76 -27.10 -16.06
N GLY A 130 22.04 -27.21 -16.41
CA GLY A 130 23.14 -26.72 -15.59
C GLY A 130 23.73 -27.72 -14.58
N SER A 131 23.20 -28.95 -14.46
CA SER A 131 23.87 -30.01 -13.68
C SER A 131 25.25 -30.32 -14.27
N LEU A 132 26.21 -30.63 -13.39
CA LEU A 132 27.58 -30.99 -13.74
C LEU A 132 27.68 -32.36 -14.43
N SER A 133 26.64 -33.21 -14.37
CA SER A 133 26.68 -34.54 -14.97
C SER A 133 26.95 -34.50 -16.47
N ALA A 134 27.71 -35.46 -16.99
CA ALA A 134 28.00 -35.51 -18.43
C ALA A 134 26.73 -35.50 -19.29
N ARG A 135 25.67 -36.21 -18.86
CA ARG A 135 24.38 -36.24 -19.56
C ARG A 135 23.68 -34.88 -19.57
N SER A 136 23.94 -33.99 -18.62
CA SER A 136 23.34 -32.65 -18.57
C SER A 136 24.20 -31.56 -19.22
N SER A 137 25.46 -31.89 -19.51
CA SER A 137 26.49 -30.92 -19.88
C SER A 137 26.88 -31.00 -21.35
N LEU A 138 26.78 -32.19 -21.95
CA LEU A 138 27.17 -32.42 -23.33
C LEU A 138 25.98 -32.19 -24.27
N GLY A 139 26.23 -31.39 -25.31
CA GLY A 139 25.34 -31.18 -26.45
C GLY A 139 26.02 -31.62 -27.75
N ILE A 140 25.30 -31.50 -28.87
CA ILE A 140 25.85 -31.75 -30.21
C ILE A 140 25.90 -30.41 -30.94
N LEU A 141 27.08 -30.04 -31.42
CA LEU A 141 27.26 -29.00 -32.43
C LEU A 141 27.75 -29.68 -33.70
N ALA A 142 27.04 -29.46 -34.80
CA ALA A 142 27.43 -29.95 -36.11
C ALA A 142 27.53 -28.77 -37.07
N SER A 143 28.54 -28.78 -37.93
CA SER A 143 28.75 -27.77 -38.97
C SER A 143 29.13 -28.46 -40.27
N THR A 144 28.55 -27.99 -41.37
CA THR A 144 28.94 -28.38 -42.73
C THR A 144 29.95 -27.41 -43.34
N SER A 145 30.18 -26.27 -42.70
CA SER A 145 31.00 -25.18 -43.24
C SER A 145 32.36 -25.04 -42.55
N HIS A 146 32.50 -25.55 -41.33
CA HIS A 146 33.72 -25.39 -40.52
C HIS A 146 34.09 -26.71 -39.84
N ALA A 147 35.38 -27.00 -39.77
CA ALA A 147 35.89 -28.03 -38.89
C ALA A 147 35.74 -27.57 -37.44
N LEU A 148 35.04 -28.34 -36.63
CA LEU A 148 34.83 -28.05 -35.21
C LEU A 148 35.83 -28.85 -34.36
N PRO A 149 36.37 -28.28 -33.27
CA PRO A 149 37.19 -29.04 -32.34
C PRO A 149 36.34 -30.09 -31.61
N ALA A 150 37.01 -31.11 -31.06
CA ALA A 150 36.34 -32.25 -30.40
C ALA A 150 35.46 -31.82 -29.22
N MET A 151 35.75 -30.68 -28.59
CA MET A 151 34.88 -30.06 -27.61
C MET A 151 34.87 -28.55 -27.76
N VAL A 152 33.69 -27.97 -27.63
CA VAL A 152 33.40 -26.54 -27.75
C VAL A 152 32.61 -26.11 -26.52
N ARG A 153 33.02 -25.03 -25.86
CA ARG A 153 32.17 -24.38 -24.84
C ARG A 153 31.10 -23.52 -25.51
N GLY A 154 29.96 -23.34 -24.85
CA GLY A 154 28.82 -22.61 -25.43
C GLY A 154 29.16 -21.17 -25.87
N ASP A 155 30.03 -20.50 -25.14
CA ASP A 155 30.52 -19.13 -25.43
C ASP A 155 31.51 -19.07 -26.61
N GLU A 156 32.16 -20.19 -26.94
CA GLU A 156 33.09 -20.29 -28.07
C GLU A 156 32.39 -20.55 -29.41
N ILE A 157 31.13 -21.04 -29.39
CA ILE A 157 30.40 -21.45 -30.61
C ILE A 157 30.35 -20.33 -31.65
N LEU A 158 29.99 -19.12 -31.24
CA LEU A 158 29.85 -18.00 -32.18
C LEU A 158 31.18 -17.63 -32.83
N GLY A 159 32.24 -17.54 -32.03
CA GLY A 159 33.59 -17.26 -32.52
C GLY A 159 34.08 -18.33 -33.50
N LEU A 160 33.81 -19.62 -33.22
CA LEU A 160 34.16 -20.74 -34.10
C LEU A 160 33.37 -20.74 -35.42
N MET A 161 32.16 -20.21 -35.41
CA MET A 161 31.35 -20.05 -36.62
C MET A 161 31.67 -18.78 -37.40
N GLY A 162 32.63 -17.96 -36.94
CA GLY A 162 32.94 -16.66 -37.53
C GLY A 162 31.82 -15.63 -37.36
N ILE A 163 30.92 -15.87 -36.41
CA ILE A 163 29.79 -15.00 -36.10
C ILE A 163 30.18 -14.16 -34.88
N THR A 164 30.29 -12.85 -35.03
CA THR A 164 30.42 -11.99 -33.85
C THR A 164 29.07 -11.93 -33.10
N PRO A 165 29.04 -11.78 -31.77
CA PRO A 165 27.79 -11.53 -31.04
C PRO A 165 26.98 -10.39 -31.66
N GLU A 166 27.67 -9.35 -32.13
CA GLU A 166 27.08 -8.22 -32.85
C GLU A 166 26.51 -8.63 -34.20
N GLN A 167 26.99 -9.66 -34.88
CA GLN A 167 26.43 -10.18 -36.14
C GLN A 167 25.21 -11.09 -35.92
N MET A 168 25.24 -11.91 -34.86
CA MET A 168 24.09 -12.75 -34.50
C MET A 168 22.92 -11.86 -34.03
N LEU A 169 23.26 -10.88 -33.19
CA LEU A 169 22.36 -9.85 -32.75
C LEU A 169 22.19 -8.76 -33.79
N SER A 170 23.01 -8.63 -34.83
CA SER A 170 22.74 -7.65 -35.89
C SER A 170 21.59 -8.13 -36.73
N ARG A 171 21.30 -9.42 -36.89
CA ARG A 171 20.00 -9.80 -37.49
C ARG A 171 18.83 -9.50 -36.56
N VAL A 172 18.98 -9.59 -35.24
CA VAL A 172 17.94 -9.17 -34.27
C VAL A 172 17.86 -7.65 -34.13
N ALA A 173 18.97 -6.94 -34.32
CA ALA A 173 19.12 -5.50 -34.21
C ALA A 173 18.91 -4.80 -35.55
N VAL A 174 19.08 -5.48 -36.68
CA VAL A 174 18.64 -5.15 -38.04
C VAL A 174 17.19 -5.56 -38.18
N LEU A 175 16.68 -6.61 -37.53
CA LEU A 175 15.23 -6.72 -37.32
C LEU A 175 14.74 -5.54 -36.46
N ALA A 176 15.40 -5.19 -35.36
CA ALA A 176 15.03 -4.00 -34.56
C ALA A 176 15.42 -2.63 -35.19
N GLN A 177 16.18 -2.59 -36.29
CA GLN A 177 16.59 -1.36 -37.00
C GLN A 177 15.89 -1.23 -38.36
N ASP A 178 15.59 -2.32 -39.07
CA ASP A 178 14.65 -2.37 -40.20
C ASP A 178 13.21 -2.27 -39.68
N GLU A 179 12.89 -2.74 -38.47
CA GLU A 179 11.63 -2.41 -37.76
C GLU A 179 11.54 -0.92 -37.36
N ARG A 180 12.60 -0.11 -37.55
CA ARG A 180 12.49 1.36 -37.48
C ARG A 180 11.83 1.98 -38.71
N ARG A 181 11.34 1.20 -39.69
CA ARG A 181 10.31 1.64 -40.64
C ARG A 181 9.30 0.50 -40.87
N PRO A 182 8.03 0.70 -40.47
CA PRO A 182 7.23 1.83 -40.92
C PRO A 182 7.27 2.95 -39.89
N GLN A 183 7.34 4.21 -40.35
CA GLN A 183 6.75 5.27 -39.54
C GLN A 183 5.36 4.78 -39.13
N PRO A 184 4.92 4.99 -37.88
CA PRO A 184 3.55 4.69 -37.52
C PRO A 184 2.69 5.32 -38.60
N THR A 185 1.98 4.50 -39.36
CA THR A 185 1.03 5.06 -40.30
C THR A 185 0.11 5.89 -39.43
N SER A 186 -0.20 7.11 -39.87
CA SER A 186 -1.04 8.08 -39.16
C SER A 186 -2.47 7.57 -38.88
N SER A 187 -2.72 6.27 -38.99
CA SER A 187 -3.98 5.59 -38.82
C SER A 187 -4.46 5.61 -37.37
N GLY A 188 -3.56 5.66 -36.37
CA GLY A 188 -3.96 5.61 -34.96
C GLY A 188 -4.39 4.22 -34.47
N TRP A 189 -3.97 3.15 -35.17
CA TRP A 189 -4.30 1.76 -34.86
C TRP A 189 -3.04 0.90 -34.68
N LEU A 190 -3.08 0.00 -33.71
CA LEU A 190 -2.07 -1.04 -33.44
C LEU A 190 -2.51 -2.35 -34.06
N MET A 191 -1.63 -2.98 -34.85
CA MET A 191 -1.87 -4.33 -35.34
C MET A 191 -1.68 -5.34 -34.21
N THR A 192 -2.61 -6.27 -34.09
CA THR A 192 -2.61 -7.27 -33.03
C THR A 192 -2.05 -8.62 -33.48
N GLY A 193 -1.88 -8.78 -34.78
CA GLY A 193 -1.38 -9.99 -35.41
C GLY A 193 -2.37 -11.13 -35.38
N ARG A 194 -3.65 -10.90 -35.03
CA ARG A 194 -4.68 -11.94 -34.92
C ARG A 194 -4.71 -12.91 -36.12
N GLN A 195 -4.62 -12.41 -37.35
CA GLN A 195 -4.60 -13.23 -38.58
C GLN A 195 -3.26 -13.94 -38.86
N ASP A 196 -2.21 -13.67 -38.09
CA ASP A 196 -0.93 -14.36 -38.23
C ASP A 196 -1.07 -15.81 -37.70
N GLU A 197 -1.24 -16.74 -38.64
CA GLU A 197 -1.32 -18.18 -38.39
C GLU A 197 0.05 -18.88 -38.46
N SER A 198 1.15 -18.12 -38.45
CA SER A 198 2.48 -18.73 -38.42
C SER A 198 2.62 -19.69 -37.23
N ARG A 199 3.37 -20.78 -37.44
CA ARG A 199 3.61 -21.80 -36.38
C ARG A 199 4.17 -21.17 -35.11
N GLN A 200 4.98 -20.13 -35.25
CA GLN A 200 5.57 -19.39 -34.14
C GLN A 200 4.52 -18.59 -33.35
N VAL A 201 3.70 -17.77 -34.00
CA VAL A 201 2.64 -17.00 -33.32
C VAL A 201 1.59 -17.93 -32.70
N SER A 202 1.23 -19.02 -33.40
CA SER A 202 0.33 -20.05 -32.88
C SER A 202 0.88 -20.78 -31.64
N PHE A 203 2.19 -21.08 -31.61
CA PHE A 203 2.85 -21.61 -30.43
C PHE A 203 2.86 -20.60 -29.28
N LEU A 204 3.24 -19.35 -29.54
CA LEU A 204 3.33 -18.29 -28.53
C LEU A 204 1.96 -17.97 -27.93
N ARG A 205 0.87 -17.96 -28.71
CA ARG A 205 -0.50 -17.81 -28.19
C ARG A 205 -0.87 -18.92 -27.21
N ARG A 206 -0.59 -20.19 -27.54
CA ARG A 206 -0.87 -21.33 -26.65
C ARG A 206 0.01 -21.30 -25.40
N ALA A 207 1.30 -21.02 -25.56
CA ALA A 207 2.24 -20.90 -24.46
C ALA A 207 1.90 -19.74 -23.52
N HIS A 208 1.39 -18.61 -24.05
CA HIS A 208 1.01 -17.45 -23.25
C HIS A 208 -0.11 -17.77 -22.27
N ILE A 209 -1.12 -18.54 -22.68
CA ILE A 209 -2.22 -18.95 -21.79
C ILE A 209 -1.70 -19.81 -20.64
N ILE A 210 -0.85 -20.79 -20.96
CA ILE A 210 -0.24 -21.69 -19.98
C ILE A 210 0.64 -20.87 -19.01
N ALA A 211 1.53 -20.02 -19.54
CA ALA A 211 2.41 -19.18 -18.73
C ALA A 211 1.62 -18.23 -17.82
N THR A 212 0.55 -17.61 -18.33
CA THR A 212 -0.30 -16.70 -17.55
C THR A 212 -1.10 -17.45 -16.49
N SER A 213 -1.55 -18.69 -16.76
CA SER A 213 -2.28 -19.51 -15.78
C SER A 213 -1.46 -19.87 -14.55
N MET A 214 -0.16 -20.09 -14.73
CA MET A 214 0.78 -20.37 -13.65
C MET A 214 0.94 -19.18 -12.70
N ASP A 215 0.79 -17.94 -13.20
CA ASP A 215 0.84 -16.73 -12.37
C ASP A 215 -0.46 -16.53 -11.54
N TYR A 216 -1.55 -17.27 -11.83
CA TYR A 216 -2.87 -17.13 -11.18
C TYR A 216 -3.23 -18.28 -10.24
N PHE A 217 -2.81 -19.50 -10.57
CA PHE A 217 -3.07 -20.68 -9.77
C PHE A 217 -1.76 -21.41 -9.53
N THR A 218 -1.35 -21.49 -8.26
CA THR A 218 -0.28 -22.42 -7.90
C THR A 218 -0.74 -23.84 -8.16
N PHE A 219 0.16 -24.72 -8.59
CA PHE A 219 -0.22 -26.09 -8.91
C PHE A 219 -0.82 -26.84 -7.70
N ASP A 220 -0.39 -26.54 -6.48
CA ASP A 220 -0.97 -27.14 -5.27
C ASP A 220 -2.45 -26.74 -5.08
N VAL A 221 -2.81 -25.49 -5.39
CA VAL A 221 -4.20 -25.03 -5.40
C VAL A 221 -4.98 -25.75 -6.50
N MET A 222 -4.43 -25.84 -7.72
CA MET A 222 -5.07 -26.57 -8.83
C MET A 222 -5.22 -28.06 -8.52
N ARG A 223 -4.23 -28.71 -7.91
CA ARG A 223 -4.25 -30.14 -7.60
C ARG A 223 -5.20 -30.46 -6.46
N ALA A 224 -5.27 -29.63 -5.42
CA ALA A 224 -6.26 -29.76 -4.37
C ALA A 224 -7.68 -29.65 -4.96
N LEU A 225 -7.90 -28.63 -5.79
CA LEU A 225 -9.15 -28.42 -6.52
C LEU A 225 -9.53 -29.63 -7.40
N PHE A 226 -8.61 -30.13 -8.23
CA PHE A 226 -8.88 -31.27 -9.11
C PHE A 226 -9.10 -32.59 -8.36
N ARG A 227 -8.45 -32.77 -7.20
CA ARG A 227 -8.64 -33.93 -6.33
C ARG A 227 -10.04 -33.95 -5.75
N ASP A 228 -10.49 -32.81 -5.21
CA ASP A 228 -11.84 -32.66 -4.64
C ASP A 228 -12.93 -32.88 -5.69
N ILE A 229 -12.69 -32.45 -6.93
CA ILE A 229 -13.60 -32.65 -8.05
C ILE A 229 -13.65 -34.12 -8.48
N ARG A 230 -12.49 -34.79 -8.62
CA ARG A 230 -12.44 -36.23 -8.98
C ARG A 230 -13.01 -37.14 -7.89
N SER A 231 -12.92 -36.75 -6.62
CA SER A 231 -13.57 -37.53 -5.54
C SER A 231 -15.10 -37.51 -5.60
N ARG A 232 -15.71 -36.53 -6.27
CA ARG A 232 -17.17 -36.39 -6.37
C ARG A 232 -17.79 -37.15 -7.53
N THR A 233 -17.02 -37.49 -8.56
CA THR A 233 -17.53 -38.22 -9.72
C THR A 233 -17.62 -39.74 -9.50
N SER A 234 -17.26 -40.24 -8.31
CA SER A 234 -17.10 -41.69 -8.05
C SER A 234 -17.96 -42.31 -6.93
N GLY A 235 -18.92 -41.61 -6.31
CA GLY A 235 -19.71 -42.20 -5.21
C GLY A 235 -21.16 -41.73 -5.13
N GLY A 236 -22.10 -42.63 -5.41
CA GLY A 236 -23.54 -42.41 -5.23
C GLY A 236 -24.04 -42.99 -3.91
N SER A 237 -24.05 -42.20 -2.83
CA SER A 237 -25.02 -42.34 -1.72
C SER A 237 -24.81 -41.21 -0.71
N GLU A 238 -25.67 -40.19 -0.69
CA GLU A 238 -25.72 -39.28 0.47
C GLU A 238 -27.03 -38.45 0.49
N LYS A 239 -28.13 -39.08 0.94
CA LYS A 239 -29.38 -38.38 1.27
C LYS A 239 -29.55 -38.13 2.79
N SER A 240 -28.71 -38.70 3.66
CA SER A 240 -28.84 -38.56 5.12
C SER A 240 -28.06 -37.40 5.74
N SER A 241 -27.06 -36.84 5.04
CA SER A 241 -26.26 -35.69 5.54
C SER A 241 -26.99 -34.34 5.41
N LEU A 242 -28.07 -34.29 4.61
CA LEU A 242 -28.87 -33.10 4.31
C LEU A 242 -29.71 -32.61 5.52
N ASP A 243 -30.32 -33.53 6.27
CA ASP A 243 -31.19 -33.15 7.39
C ASP A 243 -30.40 -32.80 8.66
N ALA A 244 -29.23 -33.42 8.86
CA ALA A 244 -28.31 -33.05 9.93
C ALA A 244 -27.73 -31.63 9.72
N THR A 245 -27.40 -31.29 8.47
CA THR A 245 -26.88 -29.97 8.08
C THR A 245 -27.95 -28.87 8.25
N ARG A 246 -29.18 -29.12 7.82
CA ARG A 246 -30.31 -28.19 8.04
C ARG A 246 -30.62 -27.95 9.52
N LYS A 247 -30.46 -28.97 10.37
CA LYS A 247 -30.71 -28.87 11.82
C LYS A 247 -29.58 -28.14 12.55
N ALA A 248 -28.34 -28.24 12.06
CA ALA A 248 -27.19 -27.47 12.56
C ALA A 248 -27.27 -25.98 12.18
N PHE A 249 -27.67 -25.66 10.94
CA PHE A 249 -27.89 -24.28 10.50
C PHE A 249 -29.08 -23.58 11.19
N ARG A 250 -30.10 -24.34 11.63
CA ARG A 250 -31.24 -23.80 12.38
C ARG A 250 -31.01 -23.63 13.89
N ARG A 251 -29.97 -24.28 14.46
CA ARG A 251 -29.64 -24.18 15.90
C ARG A 251 -28.55 -23.16 16.21
N ALA A 252 -27.77 -22.75 15.21
CA ALA A 252 -27.00 -21.52 15.32
C ALA A 252 -28.02 -20.36 15.34
N ASP A 253 -28.18 -19.70 16.49
CA ASP A 253 -28.97 -18.48 16.65
C ASP A 253 -28.29 -17.33 15.91
N VAL A 254 -28.35 -17.41 14.58
CA VAL A 254 -27.87 -16.43 13.62
C VAL A 254 -28.78 -15.19 13.64
N VAL A 255 -30.00 -15.30 14.18
CA VAL A 255 -30.93 -14.18 14.30
C VAL A 255 -30.51 -13.24 15.45
N GLY A 256 -29.88 -13.75 16.51
CA GLY A 256 -29.27 -12.93 17.57
C GLY A 256 -27.92 -12.29 17.20
N GLY A 257 -27.07 -12.98 16.43
CA GLY A 257 -25.73 -12.50 16.07
C GLY A 257 -25.70 -11.45 14.96
N VAL A 258 -26.62 -11.55 14.00
CA VAL A 258 -26.64 -10.70 12.79
C VAL A 258 -27.26 -9.33 13.04
N LYS A 259 -28.17 -9.22 14.02
CA LYS A 259 -28.67 -7.91 14.45
C LYS A 259 -27.57 -7.07 15.11
N ASN A 260 -26.41 -7.67 15.42
CA ASN A 260 -25.31 -7.06 16.16
C ASN A 260 -23.90 -7.12 15.51
N ASN A 261 -23.67 -7.60 14.28
CA ASN A 261 -22.48 -7.27 13.45
C ASN A 261 -22.44 -8.03 12.10
N VAL A 262 -22.10 -7.31 11.02
CA VAL A 262 -21.49 -7.75 9.73
C VAL A 262 -22.08 -9.02 9.09
N ASP A 263 -23.14 -8.85 8.31
CA ASP A 263 -23.78 -9.93 7.56
C ASP A 263 -23.88 -9.61 6.05
N THR A 264 -22.78 -9.80 5.32
CA THR A 264 -22.73 -9.58 3.86
C THR A 264 -21.80 -10.54 3.11
N LEU A 265 -20.95 -11.28 3.83
CA LEU A 265 -20.12 -12.34 3.23
C LEU A 265 -20.95 -13.57 2.82
N LEU A 266 -22.13 -13.77 3.43
CA LEU A 266 -23.08 -14.83 3.04
C LEU A 266 -24.06 -14.39 1.93
N SER A 267 -24.34 -13.10 1.75
CA SER A 267 -25.14 -12.63 0.59
C SER A 267 -24.33 -12.55 -0.71
N LEU A 268 -23.00 -12.63 -0.63
CA LEU A 268 -22.07 -12.67 -1.78
C LEU A 268 -22.03 -14.03 -2.49
N LEU A 269 -22.58 -15.08 -1.89
CA LEU A 269 -22.74 -16.40 -2.54
C LEU A 269 -24.05 -16.54 -3.33
N ASP A 270 -25.07 -15.74 -3.05
CA ASP A 270 -26.41 -15.88 -3.66
C ASP A 270 -26.75 -14.84 -4.75
N SER A 271 -25.89 -13.85 -5.04
CA SER A 271 -26.26 -12.72 -5.91
C SER A 271 -25.46 -12.52 -7.22
N ILE A 272 -24.64 -13.49 -7.65
CA ILE A 272 -24.05 -13.41 -9.00
C ILE A 272 -25.08 -13.94 -10.00
N ASP A 273 -25.87 -13.04 -10.58
CA ASP A 273 -26.69 -13.37 -11.75
C ASP A 273 -25.78 -13.67 -12.94
N VAL A 274 -25.78 -14.92 -13.38
CA VAL A 274 -25.00 -15.42 -14.52
C VAL A 274 -25.39 -14.72 -15.83
N LYS A 275 -26.59 -14.13 -15.90
CA LYS A 275 -27.05 -13.33 -17.04
C LYS A 275 -26.44 -11.92 -17.08
N ALA A 276 -25.89 -11.44 -15.97
CA ALA A 276 -25.22 -10.13 -15.89
C ALA A 276 -23.73 -10.18 -16.29
N LEU A 277 -23.18 -11.36 -16.60
CA LEU A 277 -21.81 -11.50 -17.08
C LEU A 277 -21.71 -11.08 -18.55
N PRO A 278 -20.69 -10.29 -18.95
CA PRO A 278 -20.50 -9.89 -20.34
C PRO A 278 -20.41 -11.10 -21.27
N ASP A 279 -21.01 -11.01 -22.46
CA ASP A 279 -20.99 -12.07 -23.49
C ASP A 279 -19.59 -12.62 -23.80
N ARG A 280 -18.58 -11.75 -23.67
CA ARG A 280 -17.16 -12.10 -23.82
C ARG A 280 -16.75 -13.22 -22.86
N VAL A 281 -17.18 -13.18 -21.60
CA VAL A 281 -16.87 -14.18 -20.56
C VAL A 281 -17.54 -15.54 -20.82
N ARG A 282 -18.67 -15.57 -21.55
CA ARG A 282 -19.33 -16.82 -21.97
C ARG A 282 -18.65 -17.46 -23.19
N LYS A 283 -18.30 -16.65 -24.20
CA LYS A 283 -17.54 -17.12 -25.39
C LYS A 283 -16.16 -17.64 -25.00
N ALA A 284 -15.54 -16.96 -24.03
CA ALA A 284 -14.34 -17.32 -23.32
C ALA A 284 -14.34 -18.75 -22.76
N GLU A 285 -15.36 -19.10 -21.96
CA GLU A 285 -15.52 -20.44 -21.38
C GLU A 285 -15.58 -21.52 -22.46
N LYS A 286 -16.29 -21.25 -23.56
CA LYS A 286 -16.40 -22.17 -24.69
C LYS A 286 -15.03 -22.43 -25.33
N ARG A 287 -14.25 -21.38 -25.58
CA ARG A 287 -12.88 -21.49 -26.13
C ARG A 287 -11.93 -22.25 -25.20
N ALA A 288 -12.01 -22.03 -23.88
CA ALA A 288 -11.19 -22.76 -22.91
C ALA A 288 -11.45 -24.28 -22.93
N ARG A 289 -12.69 -24.71 -23.20
CA ARG A 289 -13.06 -26.13 -23.36
C ARG A 289 -12.51 -26.75 -24.65
N GLU A 290 -12.30 -25.94 -25.68
CA GLU A 290 -11.75 -26.37 -26.97
C GLU A 290 -10.22 -26.59 -26.89
N ILE A 291 -9.57 -26.14 -25.82
CA ILE A 291 -8.15 -26.41 -25.54
C ILE A 291 -8.06 -27.65 -24.62
N PRO A 292 -7.58 -28.80 -25.11
CA PRO A 292 -7.60 -30.06 -24.35
C PRO A 292 -6.98 -29.96 -22.96
N GLU A 293 -5.89 -29.21 -22.84
CA GLU A 293 -5.13 -28.99 -21.60
C GLU A 293 -5.88 -28.14 -20.57
N LEU A 294 -6.86 -27.35 -21.01
CA LEU A 294 -7.64 -26.41 -20.17
C LEU A 294 -9.11 -26.82 -20.05
N SER A 295 -9.54 -27.87 -20.75
CA SER A 295 -10.88 -28.47 -20.63
C SER A 295 -11.32 -28.72 -19.17
N PRO A 296 -10.44 -29.15 -18.23
CA PRO A 296 -10.83 -29.31 -16.83
C PRO A 296 -11.22 -28.00 -16.14
N LEU A 297 -10.64 -26.84 -16.53
CA LEU A 297 -11.00 -25.51 -16.01
C LEU A 297 -12.39 -25.07 -16.49
N GLY A 298 -12.79 -25.49 -17.71
CA GLY A 298 -14.16 -25.32 -18.19
C GLY A 298 -15.16 -26.17 -17.40
N ASP A 299 -14.81 -27.43 -17.12
CA ASP A 299 -15.65 -28.39 -16.40
C ASP A 299 -15.87 -28.05 -14.92
N ILE A 300 -14.86 -27.42 -14.31
CA ILE A 300 -14.92 -26.84 -12.97
C ILE A 300 -16.15 -25.91 -12.85
N ARG A 301 -16.35 -24.98 -13.79
CA ARG A 301 -17.47 -24.02 -13.74
C ARG A 301 -18.84 -24.66 -13.97
N SER A 302 -18.96 -25.67 -14.83
CA SER A 302 -20.23 -26.39 -15.03
C SER A 302 -20.61 -27.27 -13.84
N SER A 303 -19.61 -27.86 -13.18
CA SER A 303 -19.83 -28.61 -11.93
C SER A 303 -20.29 -27.68 -10.80
N TRP A 304 -19.88 -26.41 -10.83
CA TRP A 304 -20.36 -25.36 -9.92
C TRP A 304 -21.79 -24.89 -10.21
N LYS A 305 -22.30 -25.01 -11.45
CA LYS A 305 -23.71 -24.71 -11.80
C LYS A 305 -24.72 -25.69 -11.19
N THR A 306 -24.26 -26.85 -10.71
CA THR A 306 -25.13 -28.00 -10.41
C THR A 306 -25.02 -28.54 -8.98
N GLY A 307 -24.18 -28.00 -8.09
CA GLY A 307 -23.91 -28.61 -6.77
C GLY A 307 -23.86 -27.66 -5.58
N THR A 308 -24.67 -27.97 -4.56
CA THR A 308 -24.54 -27.49 -3.17
C THR A 308 -23.22 -27.97 -2.55
N SER A 309 -22.51 -27.09 -1.85
CA SER A 309 -21.20 -27.38 -1.23
C SER A 309 -21.34 -28.20 0.07
N ALA A 310 -20.77 -29.41 0.10
CA ALA A 310 -20.53 -30.19 1.33
C ALA A 310 -19.07 -30.02 1.85
N PRO A 311 -18.81 -30.13 3.17
CA PRO A 311 -17.60 -29.64 3.83
C PRO A 311 -16.50 -30.70 4.05
N GLY A 312 -15.24 -30.25 4.03
CA GLY A 312 -14.08 -30.99 4.49
C GLY A 312 -12.80 -30.14 4.40
N GLY A 313 -12.38 -29.56 5.53
CA GLY A 313 -11.17 -28.73 5.66
C GLY A 313 -11.41 -27.26 5.28
N GLY A 314 -11.45 -26.35 6.26
CA GLY A 314 -11.70 -24.92 6.01
C GLY A 314 -10.73 -24.28 5.01
N GLU A 315 -9.56 -24.86 4.79
CA GLU A 315 -8.55 -24.38 3.85
C GLU A 315 -8.89 -24.61 2.36
N SER A 316 -9.41 -25.79 1.99
CA SER A 316 -9.74 -26.12 0.59
C SER A 316 -10.93 -25.31 0.10
N THR A 317 -11.93 -25.12 0.96
CA THR A 317 -13.13 -24.30 0.66
C THR A 317 -12.77 -22.80 0.53
N ARG A 318 -11.83 -22.29 1.35
CA ARG A 318 -11.33 -20.91 1.26
C ARG A 318 -10.53 -20.67 -0.02
N ARG A 319 -9.61 -21.60 -0.36
CA ARG A 319 -8.82 -21.54 -1.61
C ARG A 319 -9.73 -21.64 -2.84
N LEU A 320 -10.77 -22.48 -2.78
CA LEU A 320 -11.80 -22.59 -3.81
C LEU A 320 -12.57 -21.27 -3.99
N ALA A 321 -13.02 -20.63 -2.89
CA ALA A 321 -13.73 -19.34 -2.96
C ALA A 321 -12.87 -18.21 -3.55
N MET A 322 -11.59 -18.14 -3.15
CA MET A 322 -10.66 -17.18 -3.75
C MET A 322 -10.38 -17.50 -5.22
N ALA A 323 -10.16 -18.77 -5.58
CA ALA A 323 -10.02 -19.19 -6.97
C ALA A 323 -11.26 -18.87 -7.81
N MET A 324 -12.47 -19.03 -7.27
CA MET A 324 -13.73 -18.63 -7.94
C MET A 324 -13.76 -17.14 -8.28
N TRP A 325 -13.19 -16.28 -7.43
CA TRP A 325 -13.07 -14.85 -7.71
C TRP A 325 -12.02 -14.57 -8.78
N THR A 326 -10.92 -15.33 -8.78
CA THR A 326 -9.80 -15.17 -9.72
C THR A 326 -10.11 -15.69 -11.12
N VAL A 327 -10.89 -16.78 -11.24
CA VAL A 327 -11.17 -17.46 -12.51
C VAL A 327 -11.75 -16.51 -13.57
N PRO A 328 -12.79 -15.71 -13.31
CA PRO A 328 -13.29 -14.75 -14.30
C PRO A 328 -12.23 -13.77 -14.80
N TYR A 329 -11.30 -13.34 -13.95
CA TYR A 329 -10.24 -12.40 -14.31
C TYR A 329 -9.07 -13.06 -15.03
N PHE A 330 -8.72 -14.29 -14.65
CA PHE A 330 -7.81 -15.12 -15.42
C PHE A 330 -8.39 -15.35 -16.83
N LEU A 331 -9.67 -15.72 -16.91
CA LEU A 331 -10.38 -15.89 -18.18
C LEU A 331 -10.36 -14.58 -18.96
N ASP A 332 -10.70 -13.45 -18.36
CA ASP A 332 -10.62 -12.13 -18.99
C ASP A 332 -9.21 -11.84 -19.54
N ASN A 333 -8.13 -12.10 -18.79
CA ASN A 333 -6.76 -11.88 -19.26
C ASN A 333 -6.30 -12.87 -20.35
N VAL A 334 -6.75 -14.11 -20.29
CA VAL A 334 -6.47 -15.12 -21.33
C VAL A 334 -7.27 -14.85 -22.60
N LEU A 335 -8.44 -14.23 -22.47
CA LEU A 335 -9.46 -14.19 -23.52
C LEU A 335 -9.64 -12.79 -24.12
N ASN A 336 -9.11 -11.75 -23.46
CA ASN A 336 -8.83 -10.44 -24.05
C ASN A 336 -7.56 -10.44 -24.91
N GLY A 337 -7.06 -11.61 -25.29
CA GLY A 337 -6.29 -11.73 -26.51
C GLY A 337 -7.05 -11.03 -27.65
N PRO A 338 -6.36 -10.30 -28.53
CA PRO A 338 -6.98 -9.35 -29.43
C PRO A 338 -8.10 -9.98 -30.27
N GLU A 339 -9.34 -9.53 -30.05
CA GLU A 339 -10.51 -10.00 -30.82
C GLU A 339 -10.60 -9.36 -32.21
N GLU A 340 -9.77 -8.36 -32.47
CA GLU A 340 -9.75 -7.57 -33.70
C GLU A 340 -8.32 -7.59 -34.27
N ASP A 341 -8.19 -7.47 -35.58
CA ASP A 341 -6.89 -7.49 -36.28
C ASP A 341 -6.06 -6.23 -35.99
N SER A 342 -6.75 -5.17 -35.58
CA SER A 342 -6.16 -3.96 -35.04
C SER A 342 -6.99 -3.43 -33.88
N ILE A 343 -6.36 -2.66 -32.99
CA ILE A 343 -7.02 -1.92 -31.90
C ILE A 343 -6.59 -0.46 -31.96
N PRO A 344 -7.38 0.51 -31.45
CA PRO A 344 -6.93 1.89 -31.36
C PRO A 344 -5.64 1.98 -30.54
N ASP A 345 -4.66 2.75 -31.01
CA ASP A 345 -3.44 3.00 -30.24
C ASP A 345 -3.77 3.93 -29.06
N PRO A 346 -3.64 3.47 -27.80
CA PRO A 346 -4.03 4.28 -26.65
C PRO A 346 -3.01 5.39 -26.32
N ARG A 347 -1.90 5.47 -27.06
CA ARG A 347 -0.80 6.42 -26.78
C ARG A 347 -1.00 7.76 -27.50
N ASP A 348 -0.67 8.85 -26.80
CA ASP A 348 -0.60 10.20 -27.35
C ASP A 348 0.77 10.41 -28.03
N PHE A 349 0.83 10.15 -29.34
CA PHE A 349 2.05 10.32 -30.15
C PHE A 349 2.56 11.76 -30.16
N ASN A 350 1.67 12.76 -30.06
CA ASN A 350 2.10 14.16 -30.04
C ASN A 350 2.82 14.47 -28.73
N PHE A 351 2.28 14.00 -27.61
CA PHE A 351 2.97 14.10 -26.33
C PHE A 351 4.29 13.34 -26.33
N ALA A 352 4.33 12.10 -26.82
CA ALA A 352 5.56 11.31 -26.90
C ALA A 352 6.63 11.97 -27.78
N LYS A 353 6.25 12.55 -28.93
CA LYS A 353 7.15 13.30 -29.80
C LYS A 353 7.69 14.53 -29.09
N HIS A 354 6.83 15.32 -28.45
CA HIS A 354 7.26 16.50 -27.68
C HIS A 354 8.21 16.09 -26.55
N TRP A 355 7.85 15.05 -25.79
CA TRP A 355 8.64 14.49 -24.70
C TRP A 355 10.07 14.13 -25.14
N ASN A 356 10.16 13.33 -26.20
CA ASN A 356 11.44 12.83 -26.72
C ASN A 356 12.24 13.90 -27.49
N SER A 357 11.59 14.95 -28.01
CA SER A 357 12.28 16.01 -28.78
C SER A 357 12.96 17.07 -27.93
N GLY A 358 12.63 17.18 -26.63
CA GLY A 358 13.27 18.18 -25.76
C GLY A 358 12.86 18.13 -24.29
N THR A 359 11.57 17.87 -23.99
CA THR A 359 11.05 17.94 -22.61
C THR A 359 11.80 17.01 -21.65
N ARG A 360 12.17 15.81 -22.10
CA ARG A 360 12.96 14.85 -21.31
C ARG A 360 14.30 15.42 -20.86
N ASN A 361 15.05 16.02 -21.78
CA ASN A 361 16.36 16.60 -21.48
C ASN A 361 16.22 17.85 -20.60
N ASP A 362 15.20 18.66 -20.87
CA ASP A 362 14.86 19.83 -20.07
C ASP A 362 14.58 19.47 -18.61
N ILE A 363 13.77 18.44 -18.38
CA ILE A 363 13.45 17.95 -17.03
C ILE A 363 14.68 17.40 -16.33
N ALA A 364 15.48 16.60 -17.04
CA ALA A 364 16.71 16.09 -16.47
C ALA A 364 17.61 17.24 -15.98
N ASN A 365 17.68 18.34 -16.73
CA ASN A 365 18.50 19.52 -16.41
C ASN A 365 17.85 20.50 -15.41
N ASN A 366 16.53 20.48 -15.25
CA ASN A 366 15.80 21.39 -14.37
C ASN A 366 14.67 20.67 -13.62
N PRO A 367 14.97 20.06 -12.45
CA PRO A 367 13.98 19.32 -11.67
C PRO A 367 12.86 20.20 -11.09
N ASP A 368 13.04 21.53 -10.99
CA ASP A 368 11.96 22.44 -10.53
C ASP A 368 10.75 22.43 -11.48
N LYS A 369 10.95 22.11 -12.78
CA LYS A 369 9.84 21.93 -13.72
C LYS A 369 8.90 20.79 -13.29
N VAL A 370 9.47 19.67 -12.84
CA VAL A 370 8.70 18.50 -12.37
C VAL A 370 8.05 18.76 -11.02
N LEU A 371 8.76 19.45 -10.13
CA LEU A 371 8.24 19.80 -8.80
C LEU A 371 7.17 20.91 -8.87
N GLY A 372 7.21 21.74 -9.92
CA GLY A 372 6.30 22.86 -10.14
C GLY A 372 5.05 22.52 -10.92
N ASP A 373 5.12 21.52 -11.80
CA ASP A 373 3.99 21.09 -12.62
C ASP A 373 3.44 19.76 -12.10
N SER A 374 2.31 19.83 -11.39
CA SER A 374 1.62 18.63 -10.89
C SER A 374 0.96 17.79 -11.99
N THR A 375 0.78 18.35 -13.20
CA THR A 375 0.06 17.70 -14.30
C THR A 375 0.99 16.89 -15.19
N LEU A 376 2.22 17.37 -15.41
CA LEU A 376 3.17 16.72 -16.32
C LEU A 376 3.60 15.30 -15.86
N PRO A 377 3.96 15.06 -14.58
CA PRO A 377 4.29 13.71 -14.09
C PRO A 377 3.10 12.77 -14.19
N THR A 378 1.89 13.26 -13.91
CA THR A 378 0.64 12.49 -14.03
C THR A 378 0.38 12.12 -15.49
N LYS A 379 0.46 13.09 -16.40
CA LYS A 379 0.28 12.83 -17.84
C LYS A 379 1.32 11.84 -18.36
N LEU A 380 2.59 11.98 -17.98
CA LEU A 380 3.63 11.03 -18.36
C LEU A 380 3.33 9.63 -17.81
N PHE A 381 2.96 9.51 -16.54
CA PHE A 381 2.58 8.24 -15.94
C PHE A 381 1.43 7.57 -16.69
N ASP A 382 0.37 8.31 -17.00
CA ASP A 382 -0.78 7.78 -17.74
C ASP A 382 -0.38 7.29 -19.14
N GLN A 383 0.51 8.02 -19.83
CA GLN A 383 1.00 7.63 -21.15
C GLN A 383 1.88 6.39 -21.13
N VAL A 384 2.79 6.31 -20.16
CA VAL A 384 3.62 5.10 -19.97
C VAL A 384 2.73 3.92 -19.57
N PHE A 385 1.77 4.12 -18.67
CA PHE A 385 0.86 3.06 -18.25
C PHE A 385 -0.01 2.57 -19.41
N ALA A 386 -0.55 3.47 -20.23
CA ALA A 386 -1.29 3.12 -21.45
C ALA A 386 -0.43 2.31 -22.43
N GLU A 387 0.84 2.71 -22.65
CA GLU A 387 1.80 1.95 -23.45
C GLU A 387 2.01 0.53 -22.89
N ARG A 388 2.25 0.39 -21.59
CA ARG A 388 2.50 -0.93 -20.96
C ARG A 388 1.26 -1.82 -20.95
N LYS A 389 0.05 -1.25 -20.90
CA LYS A 389 -1.19 -1.98 -21.14
C LYS A 389 -1.31 -2.45 -22.58
N ALA A 390 -0.98 -1.60 -23.55
CA ALA A 390 -1.06 -1.92 -24.98
C ALA A 390 -0.17 -3.11 -25.37
N ILE A 391 1.03 -3.21 -24.79
CA ILE A 391 1.94 -4.35 -25.00
C ILE A 391 1.24 -5.69 -24.73
N ARG A 392 0.39 -5.76 -23.69
CA ARG A 392 -0.34 -7.00 -23.37
C ARG A 392 -1.41 -7.35 -24.41
N LEU A 393 -2.00 -6.34 -25.03
CA LEU A 393 -3.07 -6.50 -26.01
C LEU A 393 -2.55 -6.91 -27.39
N VAL A 394 -1.29 -6.58 -27.70
CA VAL A 394 -0.68 -6.89 -29.01
C VAL A 394 0.28 -8.08 -28.98
N GLN A 395 0.63 -8.60 -27.79
CA GLN A 395 1.49 -9.76 -27.67
C GLN A 395 0.88 -10.96 -28.42
N PRO A 396 1.69 -11.71 -29.19
CA PRO A 396 3.16 -11.76 -29.18
C PRO A 396 3.88 -10.87 -30.20
N LEU A 397 3.21 -9.96 -30.91
CA LEU A 397 3.88 -9.11 -31.91
C LEU A 397 4.88 -8.13 -31.26
N ALA A 398 5.88 -7.72 -32.05
CA ALA A 398 6.78 -6.64 -31.71
C ALA A 398 5.99 -5.33 -31.53
N PHE A 399 6.27 -4.61 -30.44
CA PHE A 399 5.59 -3.37 -30.08
C PHE A 399 6.63 -2.26 -29.91
N PRO A 400 6.64 -1.22 -30.75
CA PRO A 400 7.62 -0.14 -30.64
C PRO A 400 7.35 0.66 -29.36
N LEU A 401 8.35 0.78 -28.50
CA LEU A 401 8.25 1.52 -27.24
C LEU A 401 8.53 3.00 -27.47
N LEU A 402 7.64 3.87 -26.98
CA LEU A 402 7.82 5.32 -26.97
C LEU A 402 8.57 5.78 -25.71
N TYR A 403 8.50 5.00 -24.62
CA TYR A 403 9.15 5.27 -23.34
C TYR A 403 9.99 4.06 -22.91
N ASP A 404 11.29 4.10 -23.18
CA ASP A 404 12.23 3.01 -22.87
C ASP A 404 13.55 3.53 -22.27
N PRO A 405 13.52 4.03 -21.02
CA PRO A 405 14.70 4.55 -20.36
C PRO A 405 15.70 3.43 -20.05
N LYS A 406 17.00 3.71 -20.15
CA LYS A 406 18.06 2.78 -19.73
C LYS A 406 18.15 2.72 -18.20
N LEU A 407 17.77 1.59 -17.61
CA LEU A 407 17.77 1.36 -16.16
C LEU A 407 19.09 0.79 -15.62
N LYS A 408 20.23 1.40 -15.94
CA LYS A 408 21.55 0.85 -15.56
C LYS A 408 21.86 1.06 -14.07
N GLY A 409 22.28 -0.01 -13.40
CA GLY A 409 22.87 0.06 -12.04
C GLY A 409 21.87 0.28 -10.91
N VAL A 410 20.56 0.21 -11.20
CA VAL A 410 19.48 0.35 -10.23
C VAL A 410 18.94 -1.03 -9.83
N THR A 411 18.72 -1.23 -8.54
CA THR A 411 17.92 -2.34 -7.99
C THR A 411 16.58 -1.77 -7.52
N VAL A 412 15.48 -2.34 -8.01
CA VAL A 412 14.13 -2.00 -7.55
C VAL A 412 13.82 -2.82 -6.30
N VAL A 413 13.60 -2.14 -5.19
CA VAL A 413 13.35 -2.73 -3.87
C VAL A 413 11.87 -2.61 -3.54
N TYR A 414 11.22 -3.71 -3.23
CA TYR A 414 9.83 -3.70 -2.75
C TYR A 414 9.78 -3.81 -1.23
N VAL A 415 9.05 -2.90 -0.58
CA VAL A 415 8.79 -2.88 0.86
C VAL A 415 7.28 -3.11 1.09
N PRO A 416 6.88 -4.23 1.72
CA PRO A 416 5.47 -4.58 1.89
C PRO A 416 4.77 -3.75 2.95
N GLY A 417 3.44 -3.80 2.93
CA GLY A 417 2.56 -3.11 3.87
C GLY A 417 2.19 -3.92 5.11
N ILE A 418 1.26 -3.39 5.91
CA ILE A 418 0.69 -4.10 7.06
C ILE A 418 0.05 -5.41 6.59
N TYR A 419 0.29 -6.50 7.32
CA TYR A 419 -0.19 -7.84 6.98
C TYR A 419 0.31 -8.40 5.64
N GLY A 420 1.38 -7.88 5.04
CA GLY A 420 1.93 -8.40 3.79
C GLY A 420 2.33 -9.88 3.87
N GLU A 421 2.84 -10.31 5.03
CA GLU A 421 3.23 -11.68 5.35
C GLU A 421 2.04 -12.66 5.45
N LEU A 422 0.81 -12.14 5.58
CA LEU A 422 -0.41 -12.94 5.53
C LEU A 422 -0.80 -13.34 4.11
N PHE A 423 -0.18 -12.75 3.09
CA PHE A 423 -0.48 -13.04 1.69
C PHE A 423 0.65 -13.77 0.98
N ASP A 424 1.47 -14.57 1.68
CA ASP A 424 2.54 -15.39 1.09
C ASP A 424 3.46 -14.65 0.09
N ALA A 425 3.70 -13.35 0.32
CA ALA A 425 4.42 -12.45 -0.60
C ALA A 425 3.82 -12.33 -2.02
N GLU A 426 2.53 -12.64 -2.19
CA GLU A 426 1.79 -12.55 -3.46
C GLU A 426 1.65 -11.12 -3.97
N ILE A 427 1.58 -10.13 -3.07
CA ILE A 427 1.33 -8.74 -3.43
C ILE A 427 2.48 -8.22 -4.31
N TRP A 428 2.13 -7.70 -5.50
CA TRP A 428 3.03 -7.14 -6.51
C TRP A 428 4.04 -8.13 -7.12
N SER A 429 3.95 -9.42 -6.81
CA SER A 429 4.89 -10.43 -7.29
C SER A 429 4.98 -10.50 -8.82
N ARG A 430 3.85 -10.38 -9.54
CA ARG A 430 3.83 -10.29 -11.02
C ARG A 430 4.51 -9.04 -11.55
N GLY A 431 4.27 -7.89 -10.91
CA GLY A 431 4.91 -6.64 -11.32
C GLY A 431 6.42 -6.64 -11.10
N MET A 432 6.88 -7.16 -9.96
CA MET A 432 8.31 -7.31 -9.67
C MET A 432 8.98 -8.32 -10.60
N LYS A 433 8.30 -9.41 -10.96
CA LYS A 433 8.76 -10.35 -11.99
C LYS A 433 8.87 -9.68 -13.35
N SER A 434 7.87 -8.87 -13.74
CA SER A 434 7.88 -8.16 -15.03
C SER A 434 9.00 -7.13 -15.14
N ILE A 435 9.29 -6.37 -14.07
CA ILE A 435 10.44 -5.44 -14.03
C ILE A 435 11.75 -6.20 -14.30
N ARG A 436 11.93 -7.35 -13.66
CA ARG A 436 13.14 -8.17 -13.86
C ARG A 436 13.22 -8.72 -15.28
N ASP A 437 12.14 -9.33 -15.74
CA ASP A 437 12.15 -10.13 -16.97
C ASP A 437 12.07 -9.23 -18.23
N ARG A 438 11.33 -8.12 -18.18
CA ARG A 438 11.13 -7.21 -19.34
C ARG A 438 11.99 -5.96 -19.31
N LEU A 439 12.24 -5.38 -18.14
CA LEU A 439 13.09 -4.18 -18.03
C LEU A 439 14.56 -4.52 -17.74
N GLY A 440 14.89 -5.81 -17.61
CA GLY A 440 16.26 -6.27 -17.35
C GLY A 440 16.86 -5.69 -16.08
N THR A 441 16.02 -5.32 -15.10
CA THR A 441 16.42 -4.59 -13.89
C THR A 441 16.30 -5.49 -12.67
N ARG A 442 17.33 -5.53 -11.83
CA ARG A 442 17.31 -6.33 -10.61
C ARG A 442 16.17 -5.92 -9.69
N THR A 443 15.47 -6.91 -9.17
CA THR A 443 14.43 -6.72 -8.15
C THR A 443 14.82 -7.38 -6.83
N LEU A 444 14.43 -6.75 -5.71
CA LEU A 444 14.65 -7.21 -4.36
C LEU A 444 13.38 -6.99 -3.53
N SER A 445 12.69 -8.06 -3.12
CA SER A 445 11.56 -7.95 -2.20
C SER A 445 12.03 -8.18 -0.77
N LEU A 446 11.84 -7.21 0.12
CA LEU A 446 12.28 -7.33 1.52
C LEU A 446 11.27 -8.14 2.33
N ALA A 447 11.79 -9.09 3.12
CA ALA A 447 10.99 -9.90 4.05
C ALA A 447 10.75 -9.13 5.36
N ILE A 448 9.89 -8.11 5.30
CA ILE A 448 9.52 -7.27 6.45
C ILE A 448 8.18 -7.76 7.01
N ASP A 449 8.09 -7.94 8.33
CA ASP A 449 6.84 -8.30 9.00
C ASP A 449 5.98 -7.04 9.17
N GLY A 450 4.87 -6.95 8.42
CA GLY A 450 3.99 -5.80 8.41
C GLY A 450 3.28 -5.55 9.74
N ARG A 451 3.29 -6.53 10.65
CA ARG A 451 2.68 -6.46 11.99
C ARG A 451 3.56 -5.77 13.02
N CYS A 452 4.81 -5.43 12.70
CA CYS A 452 5.67 -4.70 13.61
C CYS A 452 5.50 -3.18 13.51
N SER A 453 6.01 -2.45 14.52
CA SER A 453 6.06 -0.99 14.48
C SER A 453 6.92 -0.49 13.31
N SER A 454 6.72 0.75 12.88
CA SER A 454 7.50 1.34 11.79
C SER A 454 8.97 1.54 12.15
N GLU A 455 9.30 1.78 13.42
CA GLU A 455 10.68 1.88 13.94
C GLU A 455 11.43 0.58 13.74
N ARG A 456 10.79 -0.55 14.08
CA ARG A 456 11.39 -1.88 13.94
C ARG A 456 11.58 -2.22 12.47
N ASN A 457 10.54 -2.04 11.67
CA ASN A 457 10.59 -2.31 10.22
C ASN A 457 11.65 -1.45 9.54
N ALA A 458 11.81 -0.18 9.95
CA ALA A 458 12.87 0.68 9.44
C ALA A 458 14.28 0.11 9.71
N ALA A 459 14.53 -0.41 10.91
CA ALA A 459 15.80 -1.05 11.25
C ALA A 459 16.05 -2.34 10.44
N ASP A 460 15.00 -3.14 10.21
CA ASP A 460 15.08 -4.36 9.42
C ASP A 460 15.33 -4.05 7.92
N ILE A 461 14.68 -3.02 7.37
CA ILE A 461 14.95 -2.50 6.02
C ILE A 461 16.42 -2.07 5.87
N VAL A 462 16.93 -1.27 6.81
CA VAL A 462 18.33 -0.82 6.82
C VAL A 462 19.30 -2.01 6.85
N THR A 463 18.98 -3.03 7.66
CA THR A 463 19.80 -4.22 7.80
C THR A 463 19.86 -5.02 6.50
N GLU A 464 18.72 -5.27 5.87
CA GLU A 464 18.68 -6.03 4.61
C GLU A 464 19.33 -5.27 3.45
N LEU A 465 19.18 -3.95 3.36
CA LEU A 465 19.88 -3.15 2.33
C LEU A 465 21.40 -3.14 2.55
N ARG A 466 21.89 -3.01 3.79
CA ARG A 466 23.33 -3.08 4.09
C ARG A 466 23.90 -4.46 3.77
N LYS A 467 23.15 -5.52 4.08
CA LYS A 467 23.52 -6.91 3.77
C LYS A 467 23.58 -7.13 2.27
N ASP A 468 22.61 -6.62 1.52
CA ASP A 468 22.61 -6.66 0.06
C ASP A 468 23.82 -5.94 -0.55
N THR A 469 24.07 -4.69 -0.14
CA THR A 469 25.23 -3.91 -0.59
C THR A 469 26.55 -4.62 -0.32
N ARG A 470 26.73 -5.14 0.90
CA ARG A 470 27.95 -5.89 1.28
C ARG A 470 28.15 -7.12 0.41
N ARG A 471 27.12 -7.97 0.25
CA ARG A 471 27.17 -9.16 -0.60
C ARG A 471 27.55 -8.82 -2.04
N ARG A 472 27.00 -7.72 -2.58
CA ARG A 472 27.32 -7.25 -3.93
C ARG A 472 28.80 -6.87 -4.05
N MET A 473 29.29 -6.09 -3.09
CA MET A 473 30.67 -5.60 -3.10
C MET A 473 31.69 -6.74 -2.90
N GLU A 474 31.42 -7.70 -2.03
CA GLU A 474 32.26 -8.89 -1.81
C GLU A 474 32.42 -9.72 -3.08
N ARG A 475 31.39 -9.74 -3.94
CA ARG A 475 31.40 -10.40 -5.25
C ARG A 475 31.99 -9.52 -6.38
N GLY A 476 32.47 -8.32 -6.04
CA GLY A 476 33.10 -7.38 -6.97
C GLY A 476 32.14 -6.64 -7.90
N TYR A 477 30.83 -6.61 -7.60
CA TYR A 477 29.88 -5.76 -8.31
C TYR A 477 29.96 -4.31 -7.81
N PRO A 478 29.59 -3.31 -8.64
CA PRO A 478 29.47 -1.94 -8.16
C PRO A 478 28.40 -1.83 -7.08
N LYS A 479 28.61 -0.87 -6.18
CA LYS A 479 27.65 -0.49 -5.13
C LYS A 479 26.28 -0.21 -5.78
N PRO A 480 25.18 -0.79 -5.28
CA PRO A 480 23.87 -0.65 -5.91
C PRO A 480 23.27 0.74 -5.65
N GLY A 481 22.53 1.26 -6.64
CA GLY A 481 21.55 2.32 -6.42
C GLY A 481 20.17 1.69 -6.21
N TYR A 482 19.42 2.15 -5.21
CA TYR A 482 18.10 1.58 -4.87
C TYR A 482 16.96 2.50 -5.31
N LEU A 483 15.99 1.95 -6.05
CA LEU A 483 14.66 2.53 -6.21
C LEU A 483 13.73 1.80 -5.23
N ILE A 484 13.31 2.46 -4.16
CA ILE A 484 12.41 1.84 -3.18
C ILE A 484 10.96 2.06 -3.62
N ILE A 485 10.19 0.98 -3.71
CA ILE A 485 8.75 0.96 -3.88
C ILE A 485 8.13 0.52 -2.55
N GLY A 486 7.66 1.49 -1.77
CA GLY A 486 6.95 1.26 -0.52
C GLY A 486 5.45 1.19 -0.76
N TYR A 487 4.79 0.11 -0.35
CA TYR A 487 3.36 -0.06 -0.53
C TYR A 487 2.63 -0.03 0.82
N SER A 488 1.53 0.71 0.90
CA SER A 488 0.77 0.87 2.15
C SER A 488 1.69 1.28 3.31
N LYS A 489 1.64 0.60 4.47
CA LYS A 489 2.56 0.85 5.60
C LYS A 489 4.05 0.83 5.20
N GLY A 490 4.44 0.06 4.19
CA GLY A 490 5.81 -0.04 3.71
C GLY A 490 6.38 1.26 3.18
N GLY A 491 5.55 2.18 2.69
CA GLY A 491 5.99 3.53 2.34
C GLY A 491 6.38 4.36 3.56
N ILE A 492 5.69 4.18 4.69
CA ILE A 492 6.04 4.86 5.94
C ILE A 492 7.29 4.24 6.57
N ASP A 493 7.36 2.90 6.58
CA ASP A 493 8.51 2.15 7.09
C ASP A 493 9.79 2.51 6.31
N ALA A 494 9.71 2.60 4.98
CA ALA A 494 10.80 3.07 4.13
C ALA A 494 11.18 4.53 4.41
N THR A 495 10.20 5.42 4.62
CA THR A 495 10.47 6.82 4.98
C THR A 495 11.28 6.91 6.27
N GLN A 496 10.90 6.13 7.29
CA GLN A 496 11.59 6.09 8.57
C GLN A 496 12.98 5.43 8.46
N ALA A 497 13.16 4.42 7.61
CA ALA A 497 14.46 3.81 7.32
C ALA A 497 15.46 4.82 6.74
N LEU A 498 14.99 5.70 5.84
CA LEU A 498 15.83 6.74 5.23
C LEU A 498 16.31 7.78 6.25
N LEU A 499 15.51 8.08 7.28
CA LEU A 499 15.91 8.96 8.37
C LEU A 499 16.87 8.28 9.35
N LEU A 500 16.63 6.99 9.63
CA LEU A 500 17.43 6.20 10.55
C LEU A 500 18.88 6.00 10.08
N ALA A 501 19.09 5.86 8.77
CA ALA A 501 20.39 5.52 8.19
C ALA A 501 20.75 6.40 6.97
N PRO A 502 21.35 7.59 7.19
CA PRO A 502 21.76 8.48 6.10
C PRO A 502 22.73 7.85 5.09
N ASP A 503 23.55 6.89 5.51
CA ASP A 503 24.45 6.11 4.64
C ASP A 503 23.70 5.20 3.66
N VAL A 504 22.55 4.66 4.08
CA VAL A 504 21.63 3.90 3.21
C VAL A 504 20.84 4.87 2.35
N ALA A 505 20.34 5.98 2.92
CA ALA A 505 19.63 7.00 2.16
C ALA A 505 20.46 7.54 0.99
N ALA A 506 21.78 7.69 1.15
CA ALA A 506 22.71 8.08 0.09
C ALA A 506 22.73 7.11 -1.12
N GLN A 507 22.36 5.85 -0.92
CA GLN A 507 22.28 4.80 -1.95
C GLN A 507 20.91 4.75 -2.62
N VAL A 508 19.90 5.41 -2.05
CA VAL A 508 18.54 5.41 -2.57
C VAL A 508 18.39 6.53 -3.59
N SER A 509 18.18 6.16 -4.85
CA SER A 509 17.95 7.09 -5.97
C SER A 509 16.60 7.80 -5.83
N ALA A 510 15.56 7.04 -5.46
CA ALA A 510 14.21 7.56 -5.22
C ALA A 510 13.41 6.61 -4.33
N LEU A 511 12.38 7.17 -3.66
CA LEU A 511 11.32 6.46 -2.97
C LEU A 511 9.99 6.72 -3.71
N VAL A 512 9.30 5.66 -4.12
CA VAL A 512 7.94 5.70 -4.61
C VAL A 512 7.02 5.06 -3.58
N THR A 513 6.02 5.79 -3.13
CA THR A 513 5.00 5.27 -2.22
C THR A 513 3.70 5.00 -2.94
N ILE A 514 3.18 3.79 -2.85
CA ILE A 514 1.94 3.36 -3.51
C ILE A 514 0.88 3.15 -2.42
N ALA A 515 -0.24 3.86 -2.52
CA ALA A 515 -1.37 3.74 -1.59
C ALA A 515 -0.95 3.84 -0.10
N THR A 516 0.06 4.67 0.21
CA THR A 516 0.67 4.75 1.54
C THR A 516 -0.08 5.75 2.42
N PRO A 517 -0.56 5.38 3.62
CA PRO A 517 -1.32 6.28 4.49
C PRO A 517 -0.42 7.30 5.20
N HIS A 518 0.17 8.23 4.44
CA HIS A 518 1.05 9.27 4.94
C HIS A 518 0.39 10.12 6.02
N LYS A 519 -0.93 10.36 5.96
CA LYS A 519 -1.67 11.11 6.98
C LYS A 519 -2.51 10.21 7.89
N GLY A 520 -2.23 8.91 7.89
CA GLY A 520 -2.95 7.89 8.65
C GLY A 520 -4.20 7.33 7.96
N SER A 521 -4.82 6.34 8.60
CA SER A 521 -6.01 5.64 8.09
C SER A 521 -7.09 5.58 9.17
N PRO A 522 -8.32 6.04 8.88
CA PRO A 522 -9.44 5.90 9.81
C PRO A 522 -9.80 4.43 10.05
N VAL A 523 -9.48 3.51 9.12
CA VAL A 523 -9.69 2.07 9.33
C VAL A 523 -8.78 1.57 10.45
N ALA A 524 -7.51 2.00 10.49
CA ALA A 524 -6.57 1.58 11.54
C ALA A 524 -6.91 2.13 12.93
N GLU A 525 -7.63 3.25 13.01
CA GLU A 525 -8.08 3.86 14.28
C GLU A 525 -9.42 3.29 14.76
N ARG A 526 -10.35 3.06 13.83
CA ARG A 526 -11.73 2.64 14.14
C ARG A 526 -11.87 1.14 14.30
N SER A 527 -10.92 0.39 13.75
CA SER A 527 -10.96 -1.05 13.84
C SER A 527 -9.75 -1.60 14.57
N ASP A 528 -10.02 -2.17 15.73
CA ASP A 528 -9.33 -3.40 16.11
C ASP A 528 -9.82 -4.48 15.13
N ILE A 529 -9.53 -4.40 13.81
CA ILE A 529 -9.68 -5.57 12.94
C ILE A 529 -8.73 -6.58 13.57
N PRO A 530 -9.25 -7.59 14.30
CA PRO A 530 -8.38 -8.47 15.04
C PRO A 530 -7.52 -9.15 13.99
N ALA A 531 -6.23 -9.34 14.25
CA ALA A 531 -5.39 -10.17 13.40
C ALA A 531 -6.12 -11.49 13.08
N GLU A 532 -6.91 -12.03 14.03
CA GLU A 532 -7.84 -13.16 13.87
C GLU A 532 -8.81 -13.08 12.67
N LEU A 533 -9.39 -11.91 12.36
CA LEU A 533 -10.27 -11.76 11.18
C LEU A 533 -9.46 -11.80 9.88
N MET A 534 -8.22 -11.29 9.88
CA MET A 534 -7.31 -11.42 8.74
C MET A 534 -6.71 -12.83 8.64
N ARG A 535 -6.52 -13.53 9.78
CA ARG A 535 -6.12 -14.94 9.85
C ARG A 535 -7.13 -15.86 9.15
N TRP A 536 -8.41 -15.47 9.07
CA TRP A 536 -9.39 -16.20 8.25
C TRP A 536 -9.03 -16.28 6.76
N SER A 537 -8.19 -15.36 6.27
CA SER A 537 -7.72 -15.30 4.89
C SER A 537 -6.51 -16.20 4.59
N VAL A 538 -5.89 -16.79 5.63
CA VAL A 538 -4.60 -17.50 5.55
C VAL A 538 -4.70 -18.85 6.26
N SER A 539 -4.09 -19.90 5.71
CA SER A 539 -4.18 -21.24 6.32
C SER A 539 -3.28 -21.44 7.54
N ALA A 540 -2.09 -20.83 7.54
CA ALA A 540 -1.13 -20.88 8.64
C ALA A 540 -0.29 -19.58 8.67
N PRO A 541 -0.78 -18.51 9.31
CA PRO A 541 -0.03 -17.25 9.37
C PRO A 541 1.30 -17.47 10.12
N PRO A 542 2.44 -17.00 9.57
CA PRO A 542 3.73 -17.12 10.27
C PRO A 542 3.67 -16.42 11.63
N GLN A 543 4.40 -16.92 12.62
CA GLN A 543 4.49 -16.26 13.93
C GLN A 543 5.03 -14.83 13.75
N PRO A 544 4.46 -13.82 14.43
CA PRO A 544 5.00 -12.47 14.43
C PRO A 544 6.47 -12.45 14.86
N ALA A 545 7.29 -11.68 14.16
CA ALA A 545 8.69 -11.47 14.54
C ALA A 545 8.86 -10.50 15.74
N CYS A 546 7.75 -9.96 16.26
CA CYS A 546 7.71 -8.83 17.20
C CYS A 546 6.37 -8.77 17.96
N ASP A 547 6.28 -7.85 18.91
CA ASP A 547 4.99 -7.40 19.45
C ASP A 547 4.21 -6.61 18.38
N THR A 548 2.96 -7.03 18.14
CA THR A 548 2.12 -6.52 17.07
C THR A 548 1.31 -5.27 17.42
N ALA A 549 1.30 -4.87 18.70
CA ALA A 549 0.52 -3.71 19.15
C ALA A 549 0.93 -2.39 18.44
N GLY A 550 2.20 -2.28 18.02
CA GLY A 550 2.74 -1.07 17.39
C GLY A 550 2.38 -0.87 15.91
N ALA A 551 1.89 -1.89 15.19
CA ALA A 551 1.64 -1.76 13.75
C ALA A 551 0.43 -0.91 13.41
N SER A 552 -0.69 -1.08 14.10
CA SER A 552 -1.89 -0.26 13.88
C SER A 552 -1.66 1.18 14.33
N HIS A 553 -0.97 1.37 15.46
CA HIS A 553 -0.61 2.70 15.98
C HIS A 553 0.23 3.52 15.00
N ALA A 554 1.11 2.88 14.24
CA ALA A 554 1.86 3.53 13.16
C ALA A 554 0.96 4.06 12.03
N LEU A 555 -0.27 3.59 11.91
CA LEU A 555 -1.19 4.03 10.86
C LEU A 555 -2.19 5.07 11.35
N TRP A 556 -2.10 5.50 12.62
CA TRP A 556 -2.98 6.54 13.15
C TRP A 556 -2.60 7.92 12.62
N ALA A 557 -3.62 8.74 12.36
CA ALA A 557 -3.46 10.09 11.87
C ALA A 557 -2.64 10.95 12.83
N SER A 558 -2.83 10.81 14.15
CA SER A 558 -2.03 11.53 15.15
C SER A 558 -0.55 11.14 15.08
N THR A 559 -0.24 9.84 15.08
CA THR A 559 1.12 9.32 14.96
C THR A 559 1.81 9.82 13.69
N ARG A 560 1.07 9.90 12.58
CA ARG A 560 1.61 10.42 11.31
C ARG A 560 1.74 11.94 11.30
N ALA A 561 0.79 12.67 11.87
CA ALA A 561 0.88 14.12 12.03
C ALA A 561 2.11 14.51 12.88
N SER A 562 2.35 13.83 14.00
CA SER A 562 3.54 14.03 14.83
C SER A 562 4.82 13.72 14.06
N PHE A 563 4.86 12.62 13.30
CA PHE A 563 6.02 12.27 12.47
C PHE A 563 6.35 13.38 11.46
N TRP A 564 5.35 13.88 10.71
CA TRP A 564 5.57 14.94 9.74
C TRP A 564 5.93 16.27 10.38
N GLY A 565 5.34 16.60 11.53
CA GLY A 565 5.69 17.81 12.29
C GLY A 565 7.18 17.87 12.64
N LEU A 566 7.80 16.72 12.90
CA LEU A 566 9.22 16.63 13.24
C LEU A 566 10.13 16.44 12.02
N HIS A 567 9.69 15.68 11.01
CA HIS A 567 10.61 15.13 10.00
C HIS A 567 10.37 15.58 8.55
N THR A 568 9.41 16.46 8.29
CA THR A 568 9.09 16.91 6.92
C THR A 568 10.33 17.34 6.13
N LYS A 569 11.17 18.22 6.70
CA LYS A 569 12.36 18.74 6.02
C LYS A 569 13.42 17.65 5.78
N ASP A 570 13.55 16.71 6.70
CA ASP A 570 14.54 15.65 6.63
C ASP A 570 14.17 14.64 5.54
N VAL A 571 12.89 14.24 5.48
CA VAL A 571 12.37 13.34 4.45
C VAL A 571 12.52 13.94 3.05
N SER A 572 12.21 15.22 2.88
CA SER A 572 12.40 15.96 1.62
C SER A 572 13.85 15.92 1.11
N ARG A 573 14.82 15.86 2.01
CA ARG A 573 16.26 15.86 1.69
C ARG A 573 16.86 14.46 1.63
N ALA A 574 16.20 13.48 2.25
CA ALA A 574 16.69 12.11 2.35
C ALA A 574 16.70 11.39 0.99
N THR A 575 15.72 11.65 0.12
CA THR A 575 15.70 11.14 -1.26
C THR A 575 14.67 11.89 -2.12
N ARG A 576 14.56 11.51 -3.39
CA ARG A 576 13.50 11.98 -4.28
C ARG A 576 12.22 11.20 -3.99
N ASN A 577 11.19 11.90 -3.54
CA ASN A 577 9.93 11.27 -3.12
C ASN A 577 8.88 11.37 -4.22
N PHE A 578 8.25 10.24 -4.53
CA PHE A 578 7.16 10.09 -5.48
C PHE A 578 5.99 9.38 -4.81
N SER A 579 4.76 9.69 -5.21
CA SER A 579 3.57 8.99 -4.72
C SER A 579 2.61 8.62 -5.84
N VAL A 580 1.95 7.47 -5.68
CA VAL A 580 0.83 7.02 -6.51
C VAL A 580 -0.35 6.71 -5.59
N SER A 581 -1.49 7.33 -5.88
CA SER A 581 -2.71 7.13 -5.10
C SER A 581 -3.64 6.13 -5.77
N PHE A 582 -4.38 5.36 -4.98
CA PHE A 582 -5.43 4.47 -5.46
C PHE A 582 -6.81 4.99 -5.05
N VAL A 583 -7.79 4.78 -5.92
CA VAL A 583 -9.21 5.06 -5.65
C VAL A 583 -10.05 3.95 -6.24
N SER A 584 -11.03 3.47 -5.47
CA SER A 584 -12.03 2.52 -5.93
C SER A 584 -13.42 2.91 -5.45
N ASP A 585 -14.44 2.56 -6.23
CA ASP A 585 -15.83 2.70 -5.81
C ASP A 585 -16.32 1.41 -5.14
N MET A 586 -17.43 1.48 -4.41
CA MET A 586 -18.05 0.28 -3.80
C MET A 586 -18.41 -0.80 -4.83
N ALA A 587 -18.63 -0.42 -6.10
CA ALA A 587 -18.91 -1.36 -7.17
C ALA A 587 -17.66 -2.16 -7.60
N SER A 588 -16.53 -1.46 -7.79
CA SER A 588 -15.29 -2.01 -8.33
C SER A 588 -14.32 -2.56 -7.29
N ALA A 589 -14.49 -2.20 -6.02
CA ALA A 589 -13.62 -2.66 -4.94
C ALA A 589 -13.79 -4.16 -4.64
N HIS A 590 -12.69 -4.80 -4.23
CA HIS A 590 -12.69 -6.14 -3.68
C HIS A 590 -13.63 -6.23 -2.46
N PRO A 591 -14.34 -7.36 -2.23
CA PRO A 591 -15.27 -7.53 -1.10
C PRO A 591 -14.70 -7.09 0.26
N TRP A 592 -13.47 -7.48 0.60
CA TRP A 592 -12.78 -7.00 1.81
C TRP A 592 -12.66 -5.47 1.86
N MET A 593 -12.36 -4.82 0.73
CA MET A 593 -12.24 -3.36 0.66
C MET A 593 -13.61 -2.68 0.77
N LYS A 594 -14.71 -3.34 0.38
CA LYS A 594 -16.07 -2.85 0.64
C LYS A 594 -16.39 -2.84 2.14
N ILE A 595 -15.96 -3.86 2.87
CA ILE A 595 -16.12 -3.94 4.33
C ILE A 595 -15.31 -2.82 5.00
N THR A 596 -14.03 -2.69 4.66
CA THR A 596 -13.18 -1.65 5.25
C THR A 596 -13.59 -0.24 4.84
N LYS A 597 -14.16 -0.02 3.66
CA LYS A 597 -14.80 1.26 3.27
C LYS A 597 -15.94 1.64 4.20
N ARG A 598 -16.76 0.67 4.61
CA ARG A 598 -17.86 0.90 5.57
C ARG A 598 -17.32 1.19 6.96
N ILE A 599 -16.32 0.44 7.41
CA ILE A 599 -15.65 0.65 8.72
C ILE A 599 -14.96 2.03 8.76
N GLY A 600 -14.25 2.36 7.68
CA GLY A 600 -13.45 3.58 7.57
C GLY A 600 -14.26 4.83 7.29
N GLU A 601 -15.59 4.72 7.10
CA GLU A 601 -16.56 5.80 6.81
C GLU A 601 -15.93 7.01 6.10
N PHE A 602 -15.23 6.77 5.00
CA PHE A 602 -14.42 7.80 4.36
C PHE A 602 -15.31 8.96 3.86
N SER A 603 -14.91 10.18 4.19
CA SER A 603 -15.54 11.39 3.64
C SER A 603 -15.08 11.64 2.20
N GLU A 604 -13.91 11.18 1.79
CA GLU A 604 -13.33 11.43 0.45
C GLU A 604 -13.13 10.14 -0.38
N PRO A 605 -12.81 10.24 -1.69
CA PRO A 605 -12.38 9.10 -2.49
C PRO A 605 -11.24 8.34 -1.80
N ASN A 606 -11.27 7.02 -1.88
CA ASN A 606 -10.35 6.16 -1.12
C ASN A 606 -10.21 4.81 -1.82
N ASP A 607 -9.20 4.06 -1.43
CA ASP A 607 -8.90 2.75 -2.03
C ASP A 607 -9.54 1.55 -1.31
N GLY A 608 -10.22 1.76 -0.19
CA GLY A 608 -10.56 0.65 0.71
C GLY A 608 -10.21 0.93 2.15
N VAL A 609 -8.99 1.41 2.37
CA VAL A 609 -8.39 1.58 3.70
C VAL A 609 -7.61 2.88 3.83
N VAL A 610 -7.19 3.51 2.73
CA VAL A 610 -6.48 4.79 2.73
C VAL A 610 -7.26 5.80 1.91
N ALA A 611 -7.48 6.97 2.52
CA ALA A 611 -8.12 8.09 1.87
C ALA A 611 -7.18 8.73 0.82
N LEU A 612 -7.73 9.28 -0.26
CA LEU A 612 -6.94 9.85 -1.35
C LEU A 612 -5.96 10.92 -0.86
N SER A 613 -6.42 11.87 -0.03
CA SER A 613 -5.56 12.91 0.52
C SER A 613 -4.47 12.37 1.46
N SER A 614 -4.73 11.25 2.13
CA SER A 614 -3.77 10.56 3.01
C SER A 614 -2.75 9.74 2.23
N SER A 615 -3.11 9.26 1.04
CA SER A 615 -2.21 8.49 0.17
C SER A 615 -1.07 9.32 -0.44
N ARG A 616 -1.19 10.65 -0.38
CA ARG A 616 -0.21 11.61 -0.89
C ARG A 616 0.65 12.13 0.25
N PHE A 617 1.94 12.37 -0.05
CA PHE A 617 2.81 13.06 0.91
C PHE A 617 2.21 14.42 1.29
N PRO A 618 2.48 14.94 2.49
CA PRO A 618 2.19 16.33 2.82
C PRO A 618 2.86 17.28 1.82
N ASP A 619 2.18 18.37 1.44
CA ASP A 619 2.68 19.32 0.43
C ASP A 619 4.05 19.91 0.80
N ALA A 620 4.30 20.07 2.10
CA ALA A 620 5.58 20.55 2.63
C ALA A 620 6.76 19.60 2.33
N VAL A 621 6.52 18.33 1.97
CA VAL A 621 7.57 17.39 1.55
C VAL A 621 8.05 17.71 0.12
N GLN A 622 7.23 18.37 -0.70
CA GLN A 622 7.47 18.63 -2.13
C GLN A 622 7.72 17.32 -2.92
N ALA A 623 6.95 16.27 -2.61
CA ALA A 623 7.00 15.01 -3.36
C ALA A 623 6.26 15.14 -4.70
N VAL A 624 6.70 14.37 -5.70
CA VAL A 624 6.05 14.33 -7.01
C VAL A 624 4.85 13.37 -6.95
N ASN A 625 3.66 13.86 -7.27
CA ASN A 625 2.49 13.01 -7.42
C ASN A 625 2.42 12.49 -8.86
N LEU A 626 2.48 11.16 -9.03
CA LEU A 626 2.36 10.50 -10.33
C LEU A 626 0.89 10.31 -10.75
N GLY A 627 -0.07 10.62 -9.86
CA GLY A 627 -1.48 10.61 -10.19
C GLY A 627 -2.30 9.65 -9.34
N THR A 628 -3.52 9.38 -9.80
CA THR A 628 -4.49 8.53 -9.12
C THR A 628 -4.95 7.44 -10.05
N VAL A 629 -4.83 6.18 -9.61
CA VAL A 629 -5.18 4.99 -10.39
C VAL A 629 -6.46 4.37 -9.86
N ALA A 630 -7.35 3.98 -10.76
CA ALA A 630 -8.55 3.21 -10.44
C ALA A 630 -8.16 1.80 -9.99
N ALA A 631 -8.07 1.62 -8.68
CA ALA A 631 -7.65 0.40 -8.01
C ALA A 631 -8.11 0.47 -6.54
N ASP A 632 -8.45 -0.68 -5.98
CA ASP A 632 -8.57 -0.80 -4.52
C ASP A 632 -7.22 -1.12 -3.87
N HIS A 633 -7.16 -1.05 -2.54
CA HIS A 633 -5.90 -1.20 -1.82
C HIS A 633 -5.24 -2.54 -2.14
N ILE A 634 -6.00 -3.65 -2.17
CA ILE A 634 -5.46 -5.01 -2.35
C ILE A 634 -5.38 -5.45 -3.82
N SER A 635 -5.50 -4.51 -4.76
CA SER A 635 -5.35 -4.75 -6.20
C SER A 635 -4.00 -5.37 -6.57
N GLY A 636 -2.98 -5.20 -5.73
CA GLY A 636 -1.67 -5.83 -5.90
C GLY A 636 -1.64 -7.36 -5.71
N ARG A 637 -2.72 -8.00 -5.22
CA ARG A 637 -2.74 -9.47 -5.03
C ARG A 637 -2.75 -10.22 -6.36
N LEU A 638 -2.09 -11.38 -6.42
CA LEU A 638 -2.08 -12.27 -7.60
C LEU A 638 -3.48 -12.50 -8.19
N ALA A 639 -4.46 -12.73 -7.31
CA ALA A 639 -5.85 -12.99 -7.67
C ALA A 639 -6.60 -11.79 -8.32
N SER A 640 -6.01 -10.59 -8.31
CA SER A 640 -6.62 -9.40 -8.88
C SER A 640 -6.52 -9.35 -10.41
N SER A 641 -7.56 -8.81 -11.06
CA SER A 641 -7.51 -8.41 -12.48
C SER A 641 -6.62 -7.21 -12.75
N PHE A 642 -6.27 -6.46 -11.72
CA PHE A 642 -5.42 -5.30 -11.87
C PHE A 642 -4.10 -5.68 -12.55
N GLN A 643 -3.71 -4.89 -13.55
CA GLN A 643 -2.56 -5.15 -14.42
C GLN A 643 -1.26 -4.74 -13.72
N GLN A 644 -0.85 -5.54 -12.73
CA GLN A 644 0.30 -5.25 -11.87
C GLN A 644 1.62 -5.08 -12.62
N ASP A 645 1.81 -5.88 -13.67
CA ASP A 645 2.94 -5.82 -14.59
C ASP A 645 3.04 -4.46 -15.26
N ALA A 646 1.99 -4.07 -15.99
CA ALA A 646 1.95 -2.78 -16.66
C ALA A 646 2.08 -1.60 -15.68
N PHE A 647 1.45 -1.72 -14.50
CA PHE A 647 1.47 -0.67 -13.49
C PHE A 647 2.85 -0.45 -12.88
N LEU A 648 3.52 -1.51 -12.40
CA LEU A 648 4.84 -1.36 -11.78
C LEU A 648 5.93 -1.05 -12.81
N GLU A 649 5.84 -1.58 -14.03
CA GLU A 649 6.70 -1.13 -15.13
C GLU A 649 6.54 0.38 -15.37
N ALA A 650 5.29 0.86 -15.43
CA ALA A 650 5.02 2.28 -15.63
C ALA A 650 5.58 3.14 -14.50
N VAL A 651 5.42 2.73 -13.24
CA VAL A 651 6.02 3.43 -12.09
C VAL A 651 7.54 3.58 -12.28
N VAL A 652 8.25 2.48 -12.57
CA VAL A 652 9.70 2.49 -12.69
C VAL A 652 10.16 3.36 -13.88
N ILE A 653 9.50 3.20 -15.03
CA ILE A 653 9.82 3.94 -16.26
C ILE A 653 9.54 5.43 -16.08
N THR A 654 8.40 5.81 -15.51
CA THR A 654 8.07 7.22 -15.28
C THR A 654 9.09 7.87 -14.35
N VAL A 655 9.48 7.21 -13.26
CA VAL A 655 10.52 7.74 -12.36
C VAL A 655 11.86 7.90 -13.09
N ALA A 656 12.21 6.96 -13.97
CA ALA A 656 13.43 7.04 -14.77
C ALA A 656 13.37 8.17 -15.81
N GLU A 657 12.26 8.32 -16.52
CA GLU A 657 12.01 9.39 -17.50
C GLU A 657 12.02 10.78 -16.84
N LEU A 658 11.56 10.90 -15.60
CA LEU A 658 11.63 12.13 -14.80
C LEU A 658 13.04 12.41 -14.22
N GLY A 659 14.05 11.58 -14.55
CA GLY A 659 15.42 11.72 -14.03
C GLY A 659 15.58 11.28 -12.57
N GLY A 660 14.55 10.68 -11.97
CA GLY A 660 14.53 10.25 -10.57
C GLY A 660 15.57 9.18 -10.24
N LEU A 661 16.08 8.45 -11.23
CA LEU A 661 17.09 7.40 -11.03
C LEU A 661 18.55 7.88 -11.16
N ASP A 662 18.78 9.10 -11.67
CA ASP A 662 20.14 9.61 -11.85
C ASP A 662 20.72 10.12 -10.53
N THR A 663 21.56 9.31 -9.88
CA THR A 663 22.18 9.65 -8.59
C THR A 663 23.18 10.81 -8.70
N THR A 664 23.73 11.10 -9.87
CA THR A 664 24.71 12.19 -10.05
C THR A 664 24.07 13.56 -9.86
N ARG A 665 22.79 13.70 -10.23
CA ARG A 665 22.00 14.93 -10.12
C ARG A 665 21.18 15.03 -8.83
N ARG A 666 21.52 14.22 -7.82
CA ARG A 666 20.78 14.22 -6.55
C ARG A 666 20.84 15.59 -5.87
N LYS A 667 22.01 16.24 -5.92
CA LYS A 667 22.22 17.56 -5.30
C LYS A 667 21.30 18.62 -5.90
N ASP A 668 21.12 18.60 -7.21
CA ASP A 668 20.26 19.56 -7.93
C ASP A 668 18.79 19.39 -7.53
N TRP A 669 18.33 18.14 -7.39
CA TRP A 669 16.98 17.85 -6.91
C TRP A 669 16.76 18.32 -5.47
N VAL A 670 17.68 17.99 -4.56
CA VAL A 670 17.60 18.40 -3.15
C VAL A 670 17.65 19.93 -3.01
N LYS A 671 18.43 20.60 -3.86
CA LYS A 671 18.48 22.07 -3.94
C LYS A 671 17.13 22.63 -4.38
N ALA A 672 16.56 22.14 -5.48
CA ALA A 672 15.25 22.59 -5.98
C ALA A 672 14.13 22.40 -4.95
N VAL A 673 14.10 21.25 -4.27
CA VAL A 673 13.16 20.97 -3.18
C VAL A 673 13.34 21.94 -2.02
N SER A 674 14.58 22.24 -1.63
CA SER A 674 14.88 23.18 -0.54
C SER A 674 14.48 24.61 -0.88
N GLU A 675 14.74 25.07 -2.11
CA GLU A 675 14.34 26.39 -2.61
C GLU A 675 12.82 26.53 -2.69
N ARG A 676 12.11 25.50 -3.19
CA ARG A 676 10.64 25.48 -3.16
C ARG A 676 10.09 25.47 -1.75
N SER A 677 10.66 24.69 -0.84
CA SER A 677 10.22 24.64 0.55
C SER A 677 10.39 25.99 1.25
N ALA A 678 11.48 26.71 0.93
CA ALA A 678 11.70 28.09 1.40
C ALA A 678 10.67 29.06 0.81
N ARG A 679 10.42 29.00 -0.51
CA ARG A 679 9.37 29.79 -1.17
C ARG A 679 7.98 29.49 -0.63
N PHE A 680 7.69 28.22 -0.34
CA PHE A 680 6.43 27.81 0.28
C PHE A 680 6.33 28.38 1.69
N ALA A 681 7.39 28.31 2.50
CA ALA A 681 7.39 28.91 3.84
C ALA A 681 7.25 30.44 3.81
N ASP A 682 7.80 31.13 2.82
CA ASP A 682 7.65 32.59 2.65
C ASP A 682 6.30 32.97 2.03
N GLY A 683 5.77 32.15 1.12
CA GLY A 683 4.42 32.25 0.59
C GLY A 683 3.36 32.03 1.67
N ASP A 684 3.60 31.08 2.58
CA ASP A 684 2.76 30.78 3.76
C ASP A 684 2.80 31.95 4.77
N LYS A 685 3.94 32.65 4.90
CA LYS A 685 4.00 33.94 5.64
C LYS A 685 3.18 35.04 4.97
N SER A 686 3.12 35.08 3.64
CA SER A 686 2.28 36.04 2.89
C SER A 686 0.79 35.63 2.79
N ALA A 687 0.49 34.33 2.95
CA ALA A 687 -0.86 33.77 3.02
C ALA A 687 -1.46 33.81 4.45
N GLY A 688 -0.83 34.55 5.37
CA GLY A 688 -1.38 34.81 6.69
C GLY A 688 -1.07 33.74 7.74
N ARG A 689 -0.07 32.87 7.54
CA ARG A 689 0.46 32.08 8.64
C ARG A 689 1.32 32.98 9.52
N VAL A 690 0.68 33.51 10.55
CA VAL A 690 1.36 34.33 11.56
C VAL A 690 2.46 33.49 12.21
N THR A 691 3.63 34.09 12.34
CA THR A 691 4.73 33.57 13.15
C THR A 691 4.18 33.05 14.47
N SER A 692 4.64 31.88 14.92
CA SER A 692 4.26 31.28 16.21
C SER A 692 4.13 32.38 17.25
N PHE A 693 2.90 32.65 17.68
CA PHE A 693 2.68 33.79 18.53
C PHE A 693 3.38 33.56 19.88
N PRO A 694 3.88 34.60 20.57
CA PRO A 694 4.32 34.45 21.95
C PRO A 694 3.20 33.80 22.78
N SER A 695 3.59 32.85 23.62
CA SER A 695 2.69 32.11 24.53
C SER A 695 1.82 33.08 25.33
N SER A 696 0.59 32.67 25.65
CA SER A 696 -0.39 33.53 26.34
C SER A 696 0.22 34.21 27.57
N LEU A 697 0.05 35.54 27.70
CA LEU A 697 0.52 36.33 28.85
C LEU A 697 -0.29 36.07 30.13
N ARG A 698 -1.39 35.29 30.06
CA ARG A 698 -2.25 35.00 31.21
C ARG A 698 -1.84 33.73 31.96
N PRO A 699 -2.06 33.66 33.28
CA PRO A 699 -1.98 32.41 34.02
C PRO A 699 -2.92 31.36 33.41
N ARG A 700 -2.44 30.12 33.28
CA ARG A 700 -3.25 28.98 32.85
C ARG A 700 -4.38 28.76 33.85
N GLN A 701 -5.57 28.40 33.35
CA GLN A 701 -6.65 28.00 34.25
C GLN A 701 -6.24 26.67 34.93
N PRO A 702 -6.26 26.58 36.28
CA PRO A 702 -5.94 25.34 36.96
C PRO A 702 -6.98 24.27 36.60
N LEU A 703 -6.52 23.15 36.05
CA LEU A 703 -7.37 22.00 35.77
C LEU A 703 -7.55 21.16 37.04
N PRO A 704 -8.78 20.76 37.39
CA PRO A 704 -9.07 20.04 38.64
C PRO A 704 -8.44 18.64 38.76
N GLY A 705 -7.83 18.10 37.68
CA GLY A 705 -7.23 16.76 37.64
C GLY A 705 -5.69 16.70 37.56
N GLY A 706 -4.99 17.82 37.41
CA GLY A 706 -3.55 17.85 37.09
C GLY A 706 -3.23 17.31 35.69
N SER A 707 -2.13 17.75 35.08
CA SER A 707 -1.74 17.37 33.71
C SER A 707 -1.21 15.93 33.54
N SER A 708 -1.15 15.14 34.62
CA SER A 708 -0.47 13.84 34.63
C SER A 708 -1.26 12.78 33.87
N GLY A 709 -0.92 12.58 32.59
CA GLY A 709 -1.38 11.50 31.72
C GLY A 709 -2.40 11.91 30.65
N TRP A 710 -2.77 13.20 30.55
CA TRP A 710 -3.38 13.68 29.31
C TRP A 710 -2.30 13.68 28.22
N ASN A 711 -2.63 13.18 27.03
CA ASN A 711 -1.69 13.10 25.92
C ASN A 711 -2.30 13.82 24.71
N ALA A 712 -1.61 14.85 24.22
CA ALA A 712 -2.02 15.57 23.02
C ALA A 712 -2.16 14.68 21.78
N GLY A 713 -1.42 13.57 21.72
CA GLY A 713 -1.48 12.56 20.67
C GLY A 713 -2.61 11.54 20.82
N ALA A 714 -3.31 11.50 21.97
CA ALA A 714 -4.49 10.66 22.12
C ALA A 714 -5.61 11.23 21.24
N THR A 715 -6.12 10.41 20.33
CA THR A 715 -7.28 10.75 19.50
C THR A 715 -8.55 10.26 20.20
N PHE A 716 -9.62 11.03 20.03
CA PHE A 716 -10.93 10.63 20.49
C PHE A 716 -11.58 9.78 19.40
N SER A 717 -11.79 8.48 19.68
CA SER A 717 -12.64 7.65 18.84
C SER A 717 -14.09 7.82 19.24
N ALA A 718 -14.92 8.14 18.25
CA ALA A 718 -16.37 8.20 18.39
C ALA A 718 -17.02 6.95 19.02
N MET A 719 -16.37 5.79 18.97
CA MET A 719 -16.96 4.53 19.43
C MET A 719 -16.55 4.13 20.86
N ARG A 720 -15.66 4.87 21.51
CA ARG A 720 -15.22 4.58 22.89
C ARG A 720 -15.62 5.73 23.82
N PRO A 721 -16.24 5.48 24.99
CA PRO A 721 -16.39 6.50 26.02
C PRO A 721 -15.04 7.16 26.26
N ILE A 722 -15.03 8.48 26.51
CA ILE A 722 -13.80 9.15 26.97
C ILE A 722 -13.42 8.49 28.29
N ASP A 723 -12.48 7.55 28.22
CA ASP A 723 -11.83 7.00 29.40
C ASP A 723 -10.81 8.06 29.82
N PRO A 724 -10.99 8.72 30.96
CA PRO A 724 -10.02 9.68 31.48
C PRO A 724 -8.69 9.01 31.91
N GLY A 725 -8.43 7.77 31.47
CA GLY A 725 -7.30 6.94 31.85
C GLY A 725 -7.45 6.44 33.28
N GLY A 726 -8.67 6.03 33.67
CA GLY A 726 -8.98 5.62 35.04
C GLY A 726 -8.96 6.73 36.09
N ARG A 727 -8.91 8.01 35.70
CA ARG A 727 -8.93 9.14 36.64
C ARG A 727 -10.33 9.47 37.13
N THR A 728 -10.42 9.85 38.40
CA THR A 728 -11.63 10.49 38.94
C THR A 728 -11.58 11.98 38.65
N ILE A 729 -12.41 12.45 37.71
CA ILE A 729 -12.56 13.88 37.41
C ILE A 729 -13.42 14.51 38.50
N ARG A 730 -12.87 15.48 39.23
CA ARG A 730 -13.59 16.16 40.31
C ARG A 730 -14.72 17.03 39.74
N MET A 731 -15.90 16.98 40.37
CA MET A 731 -17.00 17.87 40.05
C MET A 731 -16.66 19.31 40.45
N LEU A 732 -16.77 20.22 39.49
CA LEU A 732 -16.57 21.66 39.65
C LEU A 732 -17.85 22.29 40.19
N THR A 733 -17.66 23.17 41.17
CA THR A 733 -18.69 24.02 41.78
C THR A 733 -18.18 25.47 41.86
N PRO A 734 -19.06 26.46 42.11
CA PRO A 734 -18.64 27.85 42.30
C PRO A 734 -17.63 28.03 43.44
N ALA A 735 -17.64 27.14 44.45
CA ALA A 735 -16.65 27.16 45.52
C ALA A 735 -15.25 26.76 45.04
N THR A 736 -15.16 25.77 44.14
CA THR A 736 -13.87 25.31 43.59
C THR A 736 -13.36 26.18 42.44
N LEU A 737 -14.25 26.87 41.73
CA LEU A 737 -13.91 27.71 40.59
C LEU A 737 -14.81 28.96 40.56
N PRO A 738 -14.58 29.94 41.44
CA PRO A 738 -15.47 31.10 41.60
C PRO A 738 -15.60 31.97 40.35
N ALA A 739 -14.55 31.99 39.52
CA ALA A 739 -14.53 32.73 38.26
C ALA A 739 -15.30 32.04 37.12
N GLY A 740 -15.80 30.81 37.34
CA GLY A 740 -16.41 30.00 36.29
C GLY A 740 -15.39 29.25 35.43
N ILE A 741 -15.89 28.49 34.47
CA ILE A 741 -15.08 27.72 33.50
C ILE A 741 -14.88 28.59 32.26
N SER A 742 -13.63 28.91 31.89
CA SER A 742 -13.33 29.81 30.77
C SER A 742 -12.39 29.18 29.75
N PHE A 743 -12.91 28.96 28.54
CA PHE A 743 -12.11 28.63 27.36
C PHE A 743 -11.83 29.91 26.59
N ARG A 744 -10.55 30.24 26.39
CA ARG A 744 -10.12 31.37 25.56
C ARG A 744 -9.12 30.88 24.52
N CYS A 745 -9.27 31.38 23.30
CA CYS A 745 -8.42 31.02 22.17
C CYS A 745 -7.31 32.06 21.94
N ASP A 746 -6.49 32.26 22.97
CA ASP A 746 -5.41 33.26 23.02
C ASP A 746 -4.00 32.65 23.09
N GLN A 747 -3.89 31.33 22.87
CA GLN A 747 -2.63 30.59 22.87
C GLN A 747 -1.80 30.85 21.61
N SER A 748 -0.61 30.23 21.54
CA SER A 748 0.31 30.35 20.40
C SER A 748 -0.17 29.59 19.17
N ASP A 749 -0.83 28.45 19.39
CA ASP A 749 -1.26 27.48 18.39
C ASP A 749 -2.35 26.57 19.00
N ILE A 750 -2.95 25.72 18.16
CA ILE A 750 -4.06 24.87 18.61
C ILE A 750 -3.62 23.78 19.59
N LEU A 751 -2.36 23.32 19.50
CA LEU A 751 -1.82 22.30 20.40
C LEU A 751 -1.69 22.85 21.82
N ALA A 752 -1.25 24.10 21.96
CA ALA A 752 -1.19 24.81 23.24
C ALA A 752 -2.59 25.02 23.84
N PHE A 753 -3.60 25.39 23.03
CA PHE A 753 -4.99 25.47 23.46
C PHE A 753 -5.49 24.11 23.98
N ARG A 754 -5.28 23.04 23.20
CA ARG A 754 -5.68 21.68 23.58
C ARG A 754 -4.97 21.21 24.84
N THR A 755 -3.72 21.58 25.04
CA THR A 755 -2.94 21.23 26.23
C THR A 755 -3.45 21.96 27.47
N GLU A 756 -3.84 23.22 27.35
CA GLU A 756 -4.38 23.99 28.47
C GLU A 756 -5.74 23.46 28.94
N TYR A 757 -6.57 22.99 28.01
CA TYR A 757 -7.97 22.63 28.27
C TYR A 757 -8.28 21.14 28.07
N GLU A 758 -7.26 20.33 27.84
CA GLU A 758 -7.31 18.89 27.62
C GLU A 758 -8.29 18.45 26.52
N PHE A 759 -8.35 19.20 25.41
CA PHE A 759 -9.17 18.82 24.25
C PHE A 759 -8.50 17.71 23.42
N TYR A 760 -9.28 16.69 23.08
CA TYR A 760 -8.94 15.66 22.12
C TYR A 760 -9.46 16.06 20.73
N TYR A 761 -8.59 15.99 19.72
CA TYR A 761 -8.94 16.24 18.32
C TYR A 761 -9.39 14.94 17.66
N ASP A 762 -10.46 15.00 16.85
CA ASP A 762 -10.84 13.90 15.96
C ASP A 762 -10.49 14.27 14.52
N SER A 763 -9.48 13.59 13.98
CA SER A 763 -8.97 13.70 12.61
C SER A 763 -9.65 12.77 11.61
N SER A 764 -10.60 11.94 12.05
CA SER A 764 -11.07 10.78 11.29
C SER A 764 -11.93 11.12 10.07
N ASN A 765 -12.38 12.37 9.93
CA ASN A 765 -13.21 12.85 8.82
C ASN A 765 -12.51 13.89 7.91
N GLY A 766 -11.18 13.96 7.99
CA GLY A 766 -10.36 14.89 7.23
C GLY A 766 -10.15 16.23 7.95
N GLY A 767 -9.09 16.94 7.54
CA GLY A 767 -8.60 18.15 8.19
C GLY A 767 -7.43 17.89 9.14
N SER A 768 -6.70 18.95 9.51
CA SER A 768 -5.53 18.82 10.38
C SER A 768 -5.37 19.97 11.36
N GLU A 769 -4.49 19.79 12.34
CA GLU A 769 -4.16 20.85 13.29
C GLU A 769 -3.29 21.93 12.64
N ASN A 770 -3.56 23.19 12.96
CA ASN A 770 -2.91 24.36 12.40
C ASN A 770 -3.01 24.44 10.87
N ASP A 771 -4.09 23.87 10.31
CA ASP A 771 -4.50 24.01 8.92
C ASP A 771 -5.63 25.03 8.84
N PHE A 772 -5.33 26.17 8.23
CA PHE A 772 -6.26 27.28 8.05
C PHE A 772 -7.27 27.02 6.93
N ALA A 773 -6.97 26.12 5.99
CA ALA A 773 -7.87 25.81 4.90
C ALA A 773 -8.88 24.72 5.27
N ASN A 774 -8.48 23.80 6.16
CA ASN A 774 -9.29 22.64 6.53
C ASN A 774 -8.84 22.05 7.88
N GLY A 775 -9.24 22.65 8.99
CA GLY A 775 -8.74 22.26 10.30
C GLY A 775 -9.11 23.20 11.45
N PHE A 776 -8.50 22.93 12.61
CA PHE A 776 -8.48 23.86 13.74
C PHE A 776 -7.13 24.57 13.78
N SER A 777 -7.15 25.89 13.88
CA SER A 777 -5.95 26.72 14.01
C SER A 777 -6.18 27.84 15.02
N ILE A 778 -5.11 28.48 15.51
CA ILE A 778 -5.23 29.78 16.18
C ILE A 778 -4.92 30.85 15.13
N ALA A 779 -5.85 31.77 14.92
CA ALA A 779 -5.75 32.80 13.90
C ALA A 779 -5.82 34.21 14.51
N PRO A 780 -5.23 35.22 13.87
CA PRO A 780 -5.60 36.61 14.10
C PRO A 780 -7.11 36.78 13.97
N SER A 781 -7.67 37.59 14.85
CA SER A 781 -9.10 37.82 14.89
C SER A 781 -9.38 39.32 14.80
N PRO A 782 -9.46 39.90 13.58
CA PRO A 782 -9.77 41.31 13.40
C PRO A 782 -11.10 41.68 14.09
N GLY A 783 -11.08 42.70 14.96
CA GLY A 783 -12.26 43.17 15.70
C GLY A 783 -12.60 42.39 16.99
N SER A 784 -11.78 41.42 17.38
CA SER A 784 -11.84 40.76 18.69
C SER A 784 -10.98 41.52 19.72
N PRO A 785 -11.46 41.77 20.95
CA PRO A 785 -10.68 42.35 22.05
C PRO A 785 -9.38 41.59 22.34
N GLY A 786 -9.36 40.27 22.11
CA GLY A 786 -8.18 39.42 22.31
C GLY A 786 -7.22 39.33 21.12
N ASN A 787 -7.53 39.95 19.97
CA ASN A 787 -6.80 39.86 18.69
C ASN A 787 -6.54 38.43 18.15
N ARG A 788 -7.05 37.39 18.81
CA ARG A 788 -6.90 35.98 18.45
C ARG A 788 -8.20 35.21 18.65
N ALA A 789 -8.38 34.14 17.88
CA ALA A 789 -9.49 33.21 18.00
C ALA A 789 -9.09 31.81 17.51
N CYS A 790 -9.82 30.79 17.97
CA CYS A 790 -9.76 29.46 17.39
C CYS A 790 -10.48 29.54 16.05
N HIS A 791 -9.76 29.26 14.98
CA HIS A 791 -10.28 29.24 13.63
C HIS A 791 -10.63 27.80 13.24
N LEU A 792 -11.88 27.61 12.85
CA LEU A 792 -12.50 26.35 12.46
C LEU A 792 -12.87 26.46 10.99
N ALA A 793 -12.11 25.78 10.12
CA ALA A 793 -12.37 25.76 8.69
C ALA A 793 -12.63 24.32 8.23
N THR A 794 -13.68 24.10 7.45
CA THR A 794 -13.93 22.79 6.83
C THR A 794 -14.12 22.93 5.33
N ARG A 795 -13.73 21.90 4.57
CA ARG A 795 -13.95 21.81 3.12
C ARG A 795 -14.29 20.38 2.72
N GLY A 796 -15.59 20.05 2.73
CA GLY A 796 -16.07 18.70 2.45
C GLY A 796 -15.66 17.68 3.52
N THR A 797 -15.45 18.15 4.74
CA THR A 797 -14.94 17.42 5.90
C THR A 797 -15.72 17.80 7.15
N ALA A 798 -15.57 17.00 8.21
CA ALA A 798 -16.09 17.27 9.54
C ALA A 798 -14.95 17.29 10.54
N ILE A 799 -14.79 18.37 11.31
CA ILE A 799 -13.76 18.50 12.32
C ILE A 799 -14.40 18.71 13.69
N LYS A 800 -13.86 18.08 14.73
CA LYS A 800 -14.33 18.26 16.11
C LYS A 800 -13.21 18.14 17.13
N MET A 801 -13.38 18.86 18.24
CA MET A 801 -12.55 18.74 19.43
C MET A 801 -13.45 18.52 20.65
N THR A 802 -13.10 17.57 21.51
CA THR A 802 -13.88 17.26 22.73
C THR A 802 -13.01 17.25 23.98
N THR A 803 -13.47 17.85 25.07
CA THR A 803 -12.85 17.73 26.41
C THR A 803 -13.82 17.05 27.38
N ALA A 804 -13.31 16.16 28.22
CA ALA A 804 -14.06 15.55 29.34
C ALA A 804 -13.58 16.04 30.71
N SER A 805 -12.57 16.92 30.74
CA SER A 805 -11.86 17.31 31.97
C SER A 805 -12.66 18.23 32.88
N PHE A 806 -13.85 18.66 32.42
CA PHE A 806 -14.75 19.53 33.15
C PHE A 806 -16.06 18.79 33.42
N GLN A 807 -16.33 18.54 34.71
CA GLN A 807 -17.58 17.97 35.16
C GLN A 807 -18.29 18.95 36.08
N PHE A 808 -19.51 19.37 35.75
CA PHE A 808 -20.27 20.34 36.56
C PHE A 808 -21.77 20.17 36.37
N ARG A 809 -22.59 20.69 37.28
CA ARG A 809 -24.05 20.72 37.06
C ARG A 809 -24.43 22.00 36.34
N PRO A 810 -25.39 21.97 35.40
CA PRO A 810 -25.87 23.18 34.75
C PRO A 810 -26.30 24.29 35.73
N VAL A 811 -26.85 23.90 36.89
CA VAL A 811 -27.28 24.84 37.96
C VAL A 811 -26.13 25.52 38.70
N ASP A 812 -24.93 24.92 38.70
CA ASP A 812 -23.75 25.46 39.37
C ASP A 812 -23.12 26.61 38.55
N PHE A 813 -23.20 26.51 37.22
CA PHE A 813 -22.73 27.54 36.29
C PHE A 813 -23.87 27.89 35.31
N PRO A 814 -24.90 28.62 35.76
CA PRO A 814 -26.16 28.76 35.05
C PRO A 814 -26.08 29.64 33.81
N GLN A 815 -25.04 30.46 33.66
CA GLN A 815 -24.88 31.33 32.51
C GLN A 815 -23.79 30.81 31.58
N ILE A 816 -24.13 30.54 30.33
CA ILE A 816 -23.15 30.33 29.26
C ILE A 816 -22.98 31.63 28.47
N ARG A 817 -21.72 32.03 28.25
CA ARG A 817 -21.34 33.17 27.43
C ARG A 817 -20.32 32.74 26.37
N MET A 818 -20.72 32.76 25.10
CA MET A 818 -19.83 32.47 23.97
C MET A 818 -19.64 33.69 23.09
N ARG A 819 -18.41 33.90 22.60
CA ARG A 819 -18.12 34.92 21.61
C ARG A 819 -17.48 34.30 20.39
N PHE A 820 -18.16 34.39 19.26
CA PHE A 820 -17.77 33.74 18.02
C PHE A 820 -18.18 34.57 16.79
N LEU A 821 -17.62 34.25 15.64
CA LEU A 821 -17.89 34.86 14.34
C LEU A 821 -18.01 33.73 13.32
N VAL A 822 -19.13 33.65 12.62
CA VAL A 822 -19.24 32.80 11.42
C VAL A 822 -18.88 33.68 10.22
N ALA A 823 -17.66 33.52 9.70
CA ALA A 823 -17.16 34.28 8.56
C ALA A 823 -17.69 33.72 7.23
N LYS A 824 -17.86 32.40 7.16
CA LYS A 824 -18.43 31.72 5.99
C LYS A 824 -19.38 30.60 6.43
N ASP A 825 -20.62 30.72 5.97
CA ASP A 825 -21.71 29.78 6.27
C ASP A 825 -21.95 28.78 5.12
N LEU A 826 -22.86 27.83 5.34
CA LEU A 826 -23.25 26.79 4.39
C LEU A 826 -24.60 27.05 3.72
N ALA A 827 -24.76 26.43 2.55
CA ALA A 827 -26.02 26.36 1.82
C ALA A 827 -26.44 24.89 1.64
N GLY A 828 -27.76 24.65 1.54
CA GLY A 828 -28.35 23.32 1.40
C GLY A 828 -28.50 22.51 2.69
N VAL A 829 -28.48 23.14 3.87
CA VAL A 829 -28.68 22.53 5.20
C VAL A 829 -30.14 22.63 5.63
N ASP A 830 -30.83 21.52 5.82
CA ASP A 830 -32.26 21.54 6.18
C ASP A 830 -32.45 21.42 7.70
N ALA A 831 -32.68 22.56 8.36
CA ALA A 831 -32.89 22.65 9.80
C ALA A 831 -34.25 22.06 10.26
N GLY A 832 -35.25 21.97 9.38
CA GLY A 832 -36.60 21.49 9.70
C GLY A 832 -36.81 20.00 9.45
N LYS A 833 -35.91 19.35 8.69
CA LYS A 833 -35.99 17.92 8.34
C LYS A 833 -34.70 17.15 8.65
N LEU A 834 -34.17 17.26 9.87
CA LEU A 834 -33.09 16.35 10.33
C LEU A 834 -33.46 14.85 10.29
N LYS A 835 -34.72 14.50 9.95
CA LYS A 835 -35.15 13.14 9.59
C LYS A 835 -34.67 12.65 8.20
N LYS A 836 -34.35 13.56 7.25
CA LYS A 836 -33.98 13.24 5.84
C LYS A 836 -33.01 14.23 5.15
N GLY A 837 -32.69 15.37 5.77
CA GLY A 837 -31.87 16.45 5.21
C GLY A 837 -30.42 16.46 5.72
N LYS A 838 -29.59 17.35 5.16
CA LYS A 838 -28.16 17.45 5.50
C LYS A 838 -27.94 18.09 6.87
N SER A 839 -27.10 17.50 7.72
CA SER A 839 -26.87 17.95 9.11
C SER A 839 -25.72 18.95 9.28
N ASP A 840 -25.04 19.35 8.21
CA ASP A 840 -23.86 20.22 8.26
C ASP A 840 -24.12 21.57 8.96
N ALA A 841 -23.08 22.15 9.56
CA ALA A 841 -23.17 23.45 10.20
C ALA A 841 -21.80 24.13 10.28
N ALA A 842 -21.78 25.45 10.11
CA ALA A 842 -20.56 26.24 10.28
C ALA A 842 -20.04 26.20 11.72
N PHE A 843 -20.92 26.03 12.71
CA PHE A 843 -20.56 25.93 14.12
C PHE A 843 -21.56 25.08 14.90
N LYS A 844 -21.05 24.15 15.72
CA LYS A 844 -21.80 23.40 16.73
C LYS A 844 -21.01 23.36 18.04
N MET A 845 -21.73 23.53 19.15
CA MET A 845 -21.24 23.21 20.49
C MET A 845 -22.16 22.19 21.13
N TRP A 846 -21.61 21.08 21.59
CA TRP A 846 -22.34 20.04 22.31
C TRP A 846 -21.91 19.93 23.76
N LEU A 847 -22.86 19.65 24.63
CA LEU A 847 -22.72 19.26 26.02
C LEU A 847 -23.25 17.83 26.17
N LEU A 848 -22.38 16.93 26.63
CA LEU A 848 -22.77 15.59 27.02
C LEU A 848 -23.27 15.63 28.47
N LEU A 849 -24.53 15.28 28.67
CA LEU A 849 -25.18 15.29 29.97
C LEU A 849 -25.32 13.85 30.49
N GLN A 850 -25.09 13.67 31.79
CA GLN A 850 -25.33 12.43 32.51
C GLN A 850 -26.39 12.67 33.57
N ASP A 851 -27.45 11.86 33.56
CA ASP A 851 -28.40 11.80 34.67
C ASP A 851 -27.78 11.00 35.83
N THR A 852 -27.72 11.64 36.99
CA THR A 852 -27.09 11.10 38.19
C THR A 852 -28.04 10.24 39.04
N ARG A 853 -29.32 10.14 38.67
CA ARG A 853 -30.28 9.24 39.32
C ARG A 853 -29.93 7.77 39.04
N PRO A 854 -30.35 6.82 39.91
CA PRO A 854 -30.16 5.40 39.65
C PRO A 854 -30.76 4.98 38.30
N GLY A 855 -29.96 4.33 37.44
CA GLY A 855 -30.38 3.97 36.08
C GLY A 855 -30.46 5.14 35.10
N GLY A 856 -29.92 6.31 35.44
CA GLY A 856 -29.93 7.51 34.62
C GLY A 856 -29.24 7.33 33.26
N ASN A 857 -29.87 7.86 32.21
CA ASN A 857 -29.34 7.84 30.85
C ASN A 857 -28.35 9.00 30.61
N ARG A 858 -27.69 8.97 29.46
CA ARG A 858 -26.92 10.09 28.92
C ARG A 858 -27.72 10.79 27.83
N TYR A 859 -27.54 12.10 27.75
CA TYR A 859 -28.27 12.98 26.83
C TYR A 859 -27.31 13.94 26.13
N MET A 860 -27.71 14.48 24.99
CA MET A 860 -26.98 15.55 24.31
C MET A 860 -27.79 16.81 24.21
N PHE A 861 -27.16 17.92 24.58
CA PHE A 861 -27.72 19.25 24.42
C PHE A 861 -26.68 20.17 23.80
N GLY A 862 -27.08 21.15 23.00
CA GLY A 862 -26.10 22.04 22.40
C GLY A 862 -26.68 23.29 21.75
N TYR A 863 -25.78 24.03 21.13
CA TYR A 863 -26.08 25.22 20.33
C TYR A 863 -25.45 25.06 18.96
N TRP A 864 -26.13 25.55 17.93
CA TRP A 864 -25.61 25.45 16.56
C TRP A 864 -25.98 26.65 15.70
N TRP A 865 -25.12 26.95 14.74
CA TRP A 865 -25.40 27.87 13.65
C TRP A 865 -25.82 27.08 12.41
N PRO A 866 -27.11 27.02 12.08
CA PRO A 866 -27.58 26.30 10.90
C PRO A 866 -27.11 27.02 9.63
N GLY A 867 -26.86 26.26 8.55
CA GLY A 867 -26.77 26.85 7.21
C GLY A 867 -28.14 27.15 6.62
N ARG A 868 -28.17 27.77 5.43
CA ARG A 868 -29.40 27.92 4.64
C ARG A 868 -29.85 26.57 4.11
N ASP A 869 -31.14 26.30 4.09
CA ASP A 869 -31.66 25.13 3.38
C ASP A 869 -31.64 25.31 1.85
N ALA A 870 -32.09 24.29 1.12
CA ALA A 870 -32.14 24.33 -0.35
C ALA A 870 -33.12 25.38 -0.89
N ALA A 871 -34.08 25.83 -0.08
CA ALA A 871 -35.02 26.89 -0.40
C ALA A 871 -34.54 28.28 0.07
N GLY A 872 -33.34 28.37 0.67
CA GLY A 872 -32.75 29.59 1.19
C GLY A 872 -33.25 29.99 2.59
N TYR A 873 -34.04 29.15 3.25
CA TYR A 873 -34.56 29.40 4.60
C TYR A 873 -33.48 29.18 5.67
N PHE A 874 -33.44 30.07 6.66
CA PHE A 874 -32.57 30.00 7.83
C PHE A 874 -33.43 29.81 9.07
N ALA A 875 -33.12 28.80 9.90
CA ALA A 875 -33.93 28.55 11.10
C ALA A 875 -33.87 29.74 12.07
N PRO A 876 -34.99 30.16 12.67
CA PRO A 876 -35.01 31.30 13.57
C PRO A 876 -34.09 31.09 14.77
N ALA A 877 -33.43 32.16 15.20
CA ALA A 877 -32.71 32.18 16.47
C ALA A 877 -33.62 31.67 17.60
N ASP A 878 -33.05 30.95 18.56
CA ASP A 878 -33.76 30.36 19.70
C ASP A 878 -34.74 29.22 19.36
N SER A 879 -34.71 28.70 18.13
CA SER A 879 -35.45 27.48 17.77
C SER A 879 -34.83 26.25 18.43
N LEU A 880 -35.64 25.43 19.09
CA LEU A 880 -35.22 24.13 19.61
C LEU A 880 -35.45 23.08 18.52
N VAL A 881 -34.40 22.34 18.17
CA VAL A 881 -34.39 21.37 17.07
C VAL A 881 -33.88 20.03 17.59
N GLU A 882 -34.58 18.96 17.26
CA GLU A 882 -34.15 17.59 17.57
C GLU A 882 -33.08 17.15 16.57
N ALA A 883 -31.88 16.84 17.06
CA ALA A 883 -30.80 16.30 16.25
C ALA A 883 -30.98 14.79 16.06
N LEU A 884 -31.89 14.42 15.16
CA LEU A 884 -32.13 13.02 14.81
C LEU A 884 -30.98 12.46 13.96
N LEU A 885 -30.69 11.17 14.19
CA LEU A 885 -29.77 10.30 13.44
C LEU A 885 -29.20 10.90 12.15
N SER A 886 -27.98 11.44 12.21
CA SER A 886 -27.14 11.45 11.02
C SER A 886 -26.98 9.99 10.58
N ARG A 887 -27.09 9.71 9.28
CA ARG A 887 -26.86 8.37 8.72
C ARG A 887 -25.42 7.88 8.95
N ARG A 888 -24.55 8.74 9.47
CA ARG A 888 -23.21 8.44 9.93
C ARG A 888 -23.20 8.62 11.45
N ASN A 889 -22.88 7.55 12.15
CA ASN A 889 -22.92 7.48 13.60
C ASN A 889 -22.03 8.56 14.22
N LEU A 890 -22.63 9.67 14.63
CA LEU A 890 -22.08 10.47 15.72
C LEU A 890 -21.85 9.52 16.90
N VAL A 891 -20.80 9.77 17.69
CA VAL A 891 -20.43 9.06 18.94
C VAL A 891 -21.60 8.76 19.87
N PHE A 892 -22.68 9.50 19.69
CA PHE A 892 -23.84 9.55 20.55
C PHE A 892 -25.11 9.05 19.87
N SER A 893 -25.02 8.37 18.71
CA SER A 893 -26.17 7.81 17.98
C SER A 893 -26.87 6.64 18.70
N THR A 894 -26.41 6.26 19.90
CA THR A 894 -27.12 5.38 20.84
C THR A 894 -27.79 6.12 21.99
N LEU A 895 -27.60 7.44 22.10
CA LEU A 895 -28.30 8.24 23.10
C LEU A 895 -29.72 8.51 22.59
N PRO A 896 -30.73 8.24 23.42
CA PRO A 896 -32.13 8.27 22.97
C PRO A 896 -32.60 9.66 22.52
N GLU A 897 -31.96 10.74 22.96
CA GLU A 897 -32.42 12.11 22.71
C GLU A 897 -31.23 13.10 22.60
N ALA A 898 -31.19 13.85 21.49
CA ALA A 898 -30.21 14.91 21.22
C ALA A 898 -30.90 16.18 20.73
N TRP A 899 -30.61 17.32 21.36
CA TRP A 899 -31.28 18.59 21.09
C TRP A 899 -30.30 19.74 20.88
N LEU A 900 -30.63 20.63 19.94
CA LEU A 900 -29.86 21.82 19.61
C LEU A 900 -30.75 23.05 19.69
N ILE A 901 -30.20 24.17 20.17
CA ILE A 901 -30.81 25.49 20.04
C ILE A 901 -30.09 26.28 18.95
N THR A 902 -30.85 26.76 17.97
CA THR A 902 -30.35 27.63 16.90
C THR A 902 -29.83 28.94 17.47
N VAL A 903 -28.59 29.30 17.12
CA VAL A 903 -27.96 30.56 17.49
C VAL A 903 -27.62 31.38 16.26
N GLY A 904 -27.80 32.69 16.39
CA GLY A 904 -27.53 33.65 15.32
C GLY A 904 -28.66 33.84 14.31
N ALA A 905 -28.39 34.67 13.32
CA ALA A 905 -29.29 34.99 12.22
C ALA A 905 -28.48 35.22 10.92
N GLU A 906 -29.14 35.07 9.77
CA GLU A 906 -28.50 35.22 8.46
C GLU A 906 -27.75 36.56 8.29
N ASN A 907 -28.34 37.67 8.74
CA ASN A 907 -27.77 39.02 8.64
C ASN A 907 -26.57 39.27 9.59
N GLN A 908 -26.17 38.24 10.34
CA GLN A 908 -25.06 38.24 11.30
C GLN A 908 -23.82 37.48 10.80
N VAL A 909 -23.88 36.80 9.63
CA VAL A 909 -22.68 36.25 8.97
C VAL A 909 -21.67 37.38 8.74
N GLY A 910 -20.39 37.14 9.04
CA GLY A 910 -19.33 38.14 8.97
C GLY A 910 -19.26 39.11 10.16
N LYS A 911 -20.12 38.97 11.18
CA LYS A 911 -20.13 39.82 12.38
C LYS A 911 -19.87 39.02 13.66
N TRP A 912 -19.08 39.59 14.57
CA TRP A 912 -18.88 39.02 15.91
C TRP A 912 -20.20 38.97 16.69
N GLN A 913 -20.52 37.79 17.21
CA GLN A 913 -21.68 37.53 18.05
C GLN A 913 -21.24 37.27 19.49
N THR A 914 -22.01 37.78 20.45
CA THR A 914 -21.90 37.39 21.85
C THR A 914 -23.21 36.72 22.27
N LEU A 915 -23.17 35.41 22.40
CA LEU A 915 -24.29 34.62 22.89
C LEU A 915 -24.24 34.59 24.43
N ILE A 916 -25.35 34.95 25.07
CA ILE A 916 -25.55 34.82 26.52
C ILE A 916 -26.84 34.01 26.73
N ARG A 917 -26.76 32.87 27.42
CA ARG A 917 -27.90 31.97 27.64
C ARG A 917 -27.98 31.49 29.08
N ASN A 918 -29.20 31.15 29.50
CA ASN A 918 -29.47 30.48 30.77
C ASN A 918 -29.47 28.97 30.52
N LEU A 919 -28.35 28.33 30.86
CA LEU A 919 -28.11 26.92 30.58
C LEU A 919 -29.15 26.00 31.28
N PRO A 920 -29.52 26.20 32.56
CA PRO A 920 -30.60 25.44 33.18
C PRO A 920 -31.95 25.56 32.48
N ALA A 921 -32.34 26.77 32.08
CA ALA A 921 -33.60 26.99 31.37
C ALA A 921 -33.60 26.28 30.01
N ASP A 922 -32.49 26.38 29.28
CA ASP A 922 -32.33 25.73 27.98
C ASP A 922 -32.32 24.20 28.09
N VAL A 923 -31.62 23.65 29.08
CA VAL A 923 -31.59 22.19 29.34
C VAL A 923 -32.97 21.69 29.77
N HIS A 924 -33.69 22.45 30.61
CA HIS A 924 -35.06 22.10 30.99
C HIS A 924 -36.01 22.13 29.79
N ARG A 925 -35.85 23.10 28.89
CA ARG A 925 -36.63 23.19 27.65
C ARG A 925 -36.38 21.98 26.73
N ALA A 926 -35.15 21.50 26.64
CA ALA A 926 -34.80 20.30 25.87
C ALA A 926 -35.28 19.00 26.55
N PHE A 927 -35.23 18.93 27.88
CA PHE A 927 -35.56 17.74 28.67
C PHE A 927 -36.52 18.05 29.82
N PRO A 928 -37.80 18.36 29.53
CA PRO A 928 -38.74 18.82 30.55
C PRO A 928 -39.03 17.78 31.64
N GLY A 929 -38.87 16.49 31.34
CA GLY A 929 -39.09 15.37 32.28
C GLY A 929 -37.92 15.08 33.23
N ILE A 930 -36.80 15.81 33.14
CA ILE A 930 -35.59 15.55 33.92
C ILE A 930 -35.27 16.77 34.79
N PRO A 931 -35.18 16.62 36.12
CA PRO A 931 -34.72 17.69 36.98
C PRO A 931 -33.30 18.13 36.58
N VAL A 932 -33.10 19.40 36.23
CA VAL A 932 -31.79 19.92 35.79
C VAL A 932 -30.71 19.72 36.86
N ALA A 933 -31.08 19.76 38.14
CA ALA A 933 -30.17 19.50 39.26
C ALA A 933 -29.65 18.04 39.30
N ALA A 934 -30.34 17.10 38.66
CA ALA A 934 -29.90 15.71 38.50
C ALA A 934 -28.99 15.50 37.29
N LEU A 935 -28.87 16.49 36.40
CA LEU A 935 -28.01 16.43 35.23
C LEU A 935 -26.62 17.00 35.53
N LYS A 936 -25.62 16.37 34.93
CA LYS A 936 -24.22 16.72 35.03
C LYS A 936 -23.62 16.80 33.63
N VAL A 937 -22.96 17.90 33.29
CA VAL A 937 -22.10 17.97 32.10
C VAL A 937 -20.87 17.11 32.34
N ILE A 938 -20.60 16.19 31.43
CA ILE A 938 -19.44 15.27 31.47
C ILE A 938 -18.54 15.36 30.24
N GLY A 939 -18.88 16.21 29.28
CA GLY A 939 -18.07 16.47 28.11
C GLY A 939 -18.56 17.69 27.33
N ILE A 940 -17.64 18.39 26.69
CA ILE A 940 -17.90 19.56 25.85
C ILE A 940 -17.23 19.34 24.50
N THR A 941 -17.98 19.44 23.41
CA THR A 941 -17.47 19.30 22.05
C THR A 941 -17.70 20.59 21.26
N VAL A 942 -16.69 21.02 20.52
CA VAL A 942 -16.79 22.06 19.50
C VAL A 942 -16.58 21.42 18.13
N GLN A 943 -17.46 21.71 17.17
CA GLN A 943 -17.48 21.08 15.85
C GLN A 943 -17.77 22.11 14.76
N SER A 944 -17.19 21.87 13.58
CA SER A 944 -17.60 22.43 12.31
C SER A 944 -17.72 21.29 11.29
N ASP A 945 -18.71 21.37 10.39
CA ASP A 945 -19.06 20.27 9.51
C ASP A 945 -19.52 20.76 8.13
N SER A 946 -18.97 20.19 7.05
CA SER A 946 -19.35 20.46 5.66
C SER A 946 -19.35 19.21 4.77
N ASP A 947 -19.32 18.01 5.35
CA ASP A 947 -19.07 16.78 4.60
C ASP A 947 -20.27 16.34 3.72
N GLU A 948 -21.52 16.53 4.16
CA GLU A 948 -22.71 16.17 3.38
C GLU A 948 -23.04 17.20 2.29
N THR A 949 -22.76 18.47 2.54
CA THR A 949 -22.92 19.58 1.58
C THR A 949 -21.77 19.64 0.59
N ARG A 950 -20.59 19.09 0.92
CA ARG A 950 -19.33 19.31 0.18
C ARG A 950 -18.95 20.79 0.10
N GLY A 951 -19.50 21.60 1.00
CA GLY A 951 -19.29 23.04 1.07
C GLY A 951 -17.97 23.40 1.73
N SER A 952 -17.86 24.65 2.16
CA SER A 952 -16.78 25.08 3.04
C SER A 952 -17.30 26.07 4.06
N THR A 953 -16.78 25.99 5.27
CA THR A 953 -17.17 26.87 6.38
C THR A 953 -15.95 27.55 6.97
N GLU A 954 -16.20 28.66 7.64
CA GLU A 954 -15.18 29.41 8.33
C GLU A 954 -15.79 30.05 9.58
N THR A 955 -15.33 29.61 10.75
CA THR A 955 -15.81 30.10 12.05
C THR A 955 -14.63 30.45 12.94
N TYR A 956 -14.74 31.56 13.66
CA TYR A 956 -13.79 32.00 14.66
C TYR A 956 -14.45 31.98 16.04
N LEU A 957 -13.90 31.22 16.99
CA LEU A 957 -14.33 31.18 18.39
C LEU A 957 -13.30 31.92 19.25
N GLU A 958 -13.69 33.04 19.86
CA GLU A 958 -12.79 33.80 20.75
C GLU A 958 -12.80 33.22 22.16
N SER A 959 -14.00 33.01 22.71
CA SER A 959 -14.15 32.46 24.06
C SER A 959 -15.48 31.77 24.30
N MET A 960 -15.48 30.88 25.29
CA MET A 960 -16.65 30.18 25.82
C MET A 960 -16.53 30.10 27.34
N ASN A 961 -17.50 30.68 28.06
CA ASN A 961 -17.46 30.78 29.51
C ASN A 961 -18.74 30.21 30.13
N PHE A 962 -18.60 29.47 31.23
CA PHE A 962 -19.69 29.02 32.08
C PHE A 962 -19.53 29.71 33.44
N ASN A 963 -20.38 30.68 33.72
CA ASN A 963 -20.28 31.53 34.89
C ASN A 963 -21.25 31.07 35.98
N GLY A 964 -20.81 31.14 37.23
CA GLY A 964 -21.70 31.00 38.39
C GLY A 964 -22.71 32.15 38.46
N THR A 965 -23.78 31.96 39.21
CA THR A 965 -24.63 33.08 39.62
C THR A 965 -23.73 34.11 40.30
N PRO A 966 -23.76 35.41 39.92
CA PRO A 966 -23.03 36.41 40.67
C PRO A 966 -23.46 36.30 42.13
N VAL A 967 -22.53 35.93 43.01
CA VAL A 967 -22.74 36.07 44.44
C VAL A 967 -23.05 37.56 44.62
N ARG A 968 -24.29 37.91 44.96
CA ARG A 968 -24.59 39.27 45.42
C ARG A 968 -23.65 39.48 46.61
N GLN A 969 -22.60 40.27 46.41
CA GLN A 969 -21.71 40.71 47.47
C GLN A 969 -22.50 41.51 48.48
#